data_AF-A0A7I8JDE8-F1
#
_entry.id   AF-A0A7I8JDE8-F1
#
_cell.length_a   1.000
_cell.length_b   1.000
_cell.length_c   1.000
_cell.angle_alpha   90.00
_cell.angle_beta   90.00
_cell.angle_gamma   90.00
#
_symmetry.space_group_name_H-M   'P 1'
#
loop_
_entity.id
_entity.type
_entity.pdbx_description
1 polymer ?
#
loop_
_entity_poly.entity_id
_entity_poly.type
_entity_poly.pdbx_seq_one_letter_code
_entity_poly.pdbx_strand_id
1 'polypeptide(L)'
;MAEEDADAVLSDVDGDEDPVPIVLSAGKTSPMSSSSDDAAVNQRIRDLQAELDRERQARKVAEDAHADLQNTFARLKVLAHEAIRKRDEALRDKEEAARSSERAAVELAEAARFKEEILKQKEEATRQLDEAMRQKDASRSEMESAAQMMVTGIEKISSKVGRFKYMTGLPSVAYGVIKRTNVIVEELVRQVDSAEKDRNEARELVEQRNYEIAIEVSQLEATIAGLREEVSRKSSEIEDFEKSVGEKDGKITELAGEITQLRLSGSEYEAKWKGLQEKLDSQRLVVMDLLKYISRAHEQVSEIIENAESNEWDRSESSESQFMWKDMDMEENLRTSLEGTVSVCELAKVAAEKVRTCLEEKKQEVDCLSQKVAQLLAEKSHIGTLLRSALSSKMSEVRKVAANGPREAGVDLRFDDYDKEDVSIGKEDEVYRLAGVLEDTVKTSQLEIIELQHQVEALRAECSLLKTQLGAHAKEIGQQKHRIKELEEKEHLANESVEGLMMDIAAAEEEIARWKLAAEQEAAAGRAIEQEFVTQLSSLRQELEDAKQAVSELESKLKFKEETSMAAIAARDAAEKSLRLADMRSARLRERLEELTQQLGESENVEESRSQLRQRYICWPWQWLGLNIVHHQVATQESSNEMELSEPLI
;
A
#
# COMPACT_ATOMS: atom_id res chain seq x y z
N MET A 1 5.07 30.05 35.46
CA MET A 1 6.46 30.48 35.21
C MET A 1 6.41 31.35 33.98
N ALA A 2 6.91 32.57 34.13
CA ALA A 2 6.87 33.64 33.14
C ALA A 2 7.88 33.39 32.01
N GLU A 3 7.54 33.83 30.80
CA GLU A 3 8.49 34.51 29.92
C GLU A 3 7.71 35.52 29.06
N GLU A 4 8.12 36.77 29.21
CA GLU A 4 7.66 37.98 28.53
C GLU A 4 8.36 38.17 27.18
N ASP A 5 7.66 38.87 26.28
CA ASP A 5 8.15 39.81 25.27
C ASP A 5 9.14 39.38 24.17
N ALA A 6 8.66 39.44 22.91
CA ALA A 6 9.19 40.36 21.91
C ALA A 6 8.38 40.25 20.60
N ASP A 7 7.34 41.08 20.42
CA ASP A 7 6.74 41.29 19.10
C ASP A 7 6.90 42.75 18.70
N ALA A 8 7.83 42.96 17.77
CA ALA A 8 8.21 44.25 17.23
C ALA A 8 7.14 44.72 16.23
N VAL A 9 6.26 45.61 16.70
CA VAL A 9 5.33 46.35 15.84
C VAL A 9 6.15 47.39 15.06
N LEU A 10 6.52 47.06 13.82
CA LEU A 10 7.01 48.05 12.85
C LEU A 10 5.81 48.77 12.23
N SER A 11 5.67 50.01 12.68
CA SER A 11 4.81 51.07 12.16
C SER A 11 5.14 51.39 10.70
N ASP A 12 4.18 51.23 9.80
CA ASP A 12 4.18 51.85 8.47
C ASP A 12 4.15 53.39 8.64
N VAL A 13 5.29 54.02 8.35
CA VAL A 13 5.41 55.45 8.14
C VAL A 13 5.24 55.68 6.64
N ASP A 14 4.07 56.15 6.24
CA ASP A 14 3.87 56.81 4.95
C ASP A 14 4.61 58.15 4.98
N GLY A 15 5.82 58.16 4.43
CA GLY A 15 6.59 59.36 4.17
C GLY A 15 6.25 59.92 2.78
N ASP A 16 5.45 60.98 2.75
CA ASP A 16 5.40 61.94 1.65
C ASP A 16 6.83 62.46 1.38
N GLU A 17 7.39 62.16 0.21
CA GLU A 17 8.55 62.86 -0.33
C GLU A 17 8.26 63.38 -1.74
N ASP A 18 7.97 64.68 -1.80
CA ASP A 18 8.06 65.51 -3.00
C ASP A 18 9.45 65.39 -3.65
N PRO A 19 9.55 65.41 -5.00
CA PRO A 19 10.84 65.34 -5.67
C PRO A 19 11.61 66.66 -5.56
N VAL A 20 12.76 66.62 -4.87
CA VAL A 20 13.78 67.68 -4.83
C VAL A 20 14.40 67.87 -6.22
N PRO A 21 14.46 69.09 -6.78
CA PRO A 21 15.13 69.34 -8.06
C PRO A 21 16.63 69.51 -7.85
N ILE A 22 17.42 68.56 -8.36
CA ILE A 22 18.88 68.70 -8.44
C ILE A 22 19.25 69.65 -9.58
N VAL A 23 19.69 70.83 -9.20
CA VAL A 23 20.38 71.81 -10.05
C VAL A 23 21.81 71.32 -10.30
N LEU A 24 22.18 71.11 -11.57
CA LEU A 24 23.57 71.05 -12.01
C LEU A 24 23.88 72.25 -12.91
N SER A 25 24.82 73.06 -12.45
CA SER A 25 25.33 74.26 -13.11
C SER A 25 26.35 73.94 -14.21
N ALA A 26 26.13 74.57 -15.36
CA ALA A 26 27.09 75.20 -16.29
C ALA A 26 28.42 74.49 -16.65
N GLY A 27 28.52 74.12 -17.93
CA GLY A 27 29.78 73.96 -18.67
C GLY A 27 29.62 74.43 -20.12
N LYS A 28 30.15 75.62 -20.44
CA LYS A 28 30.25 76.22 -21.78
C LYS A 28 31.23 75.44 -22.65
N THR A 29 30.80 75.00 -23.84
CA THR A 29 31.62 74.98 -25.08
C THR A 29 30.72 75.08 -26.32
N SER A 30 31.19 75.85 -27.30
CA SER A 30 30.51 76.31 -28.52
C SER A 30 29.88 75.23 -29.42
N PRO A 31 28.91 75.62 -30.28
CA PRO A 31 28.23 74.73 -31.21
C PRO A 31 28.93 74.72 -32.57
N MET A 32 29.55 73.60 -32.95
CA MET A 32 29.79 73.29 -34.36
C MET A 32 29.94 71.78 -34.56
N SER A 33 29.23 71.30 -35.58
CA SER A 33 29.26 69.98 -36.23
C SER A 33 28.29 68.89 -35.72
N SER A 34 27.54 68.34 -36.69
CA SER A 34 26.83 67.04 -36.73
C SER A 34 25.38 66.93 -36.21
N SER A 35 24.41 67.39 -37.02
CA SER A 35 22.99 66.99 -36.86
C SER A 35 22.73 65.48 -37.03
N SER A 36 23.74 64.71 -37.45
CA SER A 36 23.72 63.25 -37.56
C SER A 36 23.98 62.54 -36.24
N ASP A 37 24.85 63.10 -35.38
CA ASP A 37 25.27 62.44 -34.14
C ASP A 37 24.21 62.62 -33.04
N ASP A 38 23.54 63.78 -32.99
CA ASP A 38 22.41 64.00 -32.08
C ASP A 38 21.22 63.08 -32.38
N ALA A 39 20.97 62.75 -33.65
CA ALA A 39 19.91 61.82 -34.02
C ALA A 39 20.24 60.38 -33.57
N ALA A 40 21.50 59.97 -33.71
CA ALA A 40 21.99 58.67 -33.26
C ALA A 40 21.99 58.54 -31.74
N VAL A 41 22.38 59.59 -31.02
CA VAL A 41 22.31 59.65 -29.54
C VAL A 41 20.86 59.58 -29.06
N ASN A 42 19.94 60.31 -29.70
CA ASN A 42 18.51 60.27 -29.36
C ASN A 42 17.85 58.91 -29.68
N GLN A 43 18.31 58.19 -30.71
CA GLN A 43 17.85 56.82 -30.97
C GLN A 43 18.34 55.86 -29.88
N ARG A 44 19.62 55.97 -29.48
CA ARG A 44 20.20 55.12 -28.44
C ARG A 44 19.58 55.34 -27.07
N ILE A 45 19.18 56.58 -26.75
CA ILE A 45 18.40 56.90 -25.53
C ILE A 45 17.04 56.22 -25.57
N ARG A 46 16.33 56.25 -26.72
CA ARG A 46 15.04 55.58 -26.87
C ARG A 46 15.15 54.05 -26.75
N ASP A 47 16.21 53.46 -27.32
CA ASP A 47 16.44 52.02 -27.22
C ASP A 47 16.76 51.60 -25.77
N LEU A 48 17.57 52.39 -25.04
CA LEU A 48 17.85 52.17 -23.61
C LEU A 48 16.61 52.35 -22.73
N GLN A 49 15.72 53.29 -23.05
CA GLN A 49 14.44 53.44 -22.37
C GLN A 49 13.55 52.21 -22.60
N ALA A 50 13.48 51.72 -23.83
CA ALA A 50 12.73 50.50 -24.14
C ALA A 50 13.33 49.26 -23.46
N GLU A 51 14.64 49.18 -23.31
CA GLU A 51 15.32 48.09 -22.58
C GLU A 51 15.06 48.17 -21.07
N LEU A 52 15.10 49.37 -20.49
CA LEU A 52 14.73 49.61 -19.09
C LEU A 52 13.26 49.25 -18.82
N ASP A 53 12.36 49.58 -19.73
CA ASP A 53 10.94 49.25 -19.59
C ASP A 53 10.70 47.74 -19.72
N ARG A 54 11.42 47.04 -20.61
CA ARG A 54 11.39 45.57 -20.68
C ARG A 54 11.93 44.93 -19.40
N GLU A 55 13.01 45.45 -18.84
CA GLU A 55 13.60 44.98 -17.58
C GLU A 55 12.64 45.20 -16.40
N ARG A 56 11.98 46.36 -16.32
CA ARG A 56 10.93 46.65 -15.32
C ARG A 56 9.75 45.69 -15.47
N GLN A 57 9.32 45.40 -16.69
CA GLN A 57 8.25 44.44 -16.96
C GLN A 57 8.65 43.02 -16.54
N ALA A 58 9.88 42.61 -16.83
CA ALA A 58 10.42 41.30 -16.43
C ALA A 58 10.51 41.16 -14.91
N ARG A 59 10.94 42.22 -14.20
CA ARG A 59 10.95 42.24 -12.72
C ARG A 59 9.55 42.12 -12.15
N LYS A 60 8.58 42.86 -12.69
CA LYS A 60 7.19 42.77 -12.23
C LYS A 60 6.64 41.35 -12.39
N VAL A 61 6.90 40.69 -13.53
CA VAL A 61 6.49 39.30 -13.74
C VAL A 61 7.19 38.33 -12.76
N ALA A 62 8.46 38.58 -12.44
CA ALA A 62 9.19 37.77 -11.46
C ALA A 62 8.68 37.98 -10.02
N GLU A 63 8.34 39.23 -9.66
CA GLU A 63 7.74 39.58 -8.37
C GLU A 63 6.34 38.98 -8.22
N ASP A 64 5.51 39.06 -9.27
CA ASP A 64 4.18 38.42 -9.30
C ASP A 64 4.30 36.89 -9.15
N ALA A 65 5.24 36.26 -9.87
CA ALA A 65 5.49 34.82 -9.75
C ALA A 65 6.01 34.43 -8.36
N HIS A 66 6.84 35.28 -7.74
CA HIS A 66 7.31 35.06 -6.37
C HIS A 66 6.18 35.20 -5.34
N ALA A 67 5.29 36.17 -5.51
CA ALA A 67 4.10 36.32 -4.67
C ALA A 67 3.16 35.11 -4.79
N ASP A 68 2.97 34.57 -5.99
CA ASP A 68 2.20 33.35 -6.22
C ASP A 68 2.84 32.12 -5.55
N LEU A 69 4.18 31.99 -5.60
CA LEU A 69 4.89 30.94 -4.88
C LEU A 69 4.77 31.09 -3.36
N GLN A 70 4.85 32.30 -2.82
CA GLN A 70 4.61 32.54 -1.40
C GLN A 70 3.17 32.20 -0.99
N ASN A 71 2.18 32.53 -1.82
CA ASN A 71 0.78 32.20 -1.59
C ASN A 71 0.53 30.69 -1.62
N THR A 72 1.13 29.97 -2.56
CA THR A 72 1.02 28.50 -2.64
C THR A 72 1.72 27.83 -1.46
N PHE A 73 2.90 28.33 -1.04
CA PHE A 73 3.59 27.87 0.15
C PHE A 73 2.78 28.11 1.44
N ALA A 74 2.16 29.30 1.58
CA ALA A 74 1.29 29.61 2.71
C ALA A 74 0.07 28.67 2.76
N ARG A 75 -0.55 28.37 1.61
CA ARG A 75 -1.63 27.39 1.52
C ARG A 75 -1.16 25.98 1.92
N LEU A 76 0.00 25.55 1.42
CA LEU A 76 0.57 24.26 1.78
C LEU A 76 0.87 24.16 3.28
N LYS A 77 1.39 25.24 3.88
CA LYS A 77 1.63 25.33 5.31
C LYS A 77 0.32 25.18 6.09
N VAL A 78 -0.76 25.84 5.69
CA VAL A 78 -2.08 25.67 6.31
C VAL A 78 -2.57 24.24 6.19
N LEU A 79 -2.48 23.63 5.00
CA LEU A 79 -2.87 22.23 4.80
C LEU A 79 -2.06 21.26 5.66
N ALA A 80 -0.75 21.47 5.81
CA ALA A 80 0.09 20.67 6.68
C ALA A 80 -0.33 20.80 8.16
N HIS A 81 -0.61 22.01 8.64
CA HIS A 81 -1.09 22.22 10.00
C HIS A 81 -2.49 21.63 10.21
N GLU A 82 -3.38 21.71 9.23
CA GLU A 82 -4.69 21.04 9.29
C GLU A 82 -4.57 19.51 9.33
N ALA A 83 -3.63 18.93 8.57
CA ALA A 83 -3.37 17.50 8.59
C ALA A 83 -2.84 17.05 9.98
N ILE A 84 -1.91 17.79 10.57
CA ILE A 84 -1.42 17.55 11.93
C ILE A 84 -2.56 17.65 12.94
N ARG A 85 -3.37 18.72 12.87
CA ARG A 85 -4.52 18.92 13.77
C ARG A 85 -5.51 17.77 13.67
N LYS A 86 -5.85 17.31 12.47
CA LYS A 86 -6.77 16.18 12.26
C LYS A 86 -6.22 14.87 12.82
N ARG A 87 -4.90 14.64 12.69
CA ARG A 87 -4.23 13.47 13.28
C ARG A 87 -4.34 13.51 14.81
N ASP A 88 -4.08 14.67 15.41
CA ASP A 88 -4.09 14.82 16.86
C ASP A 88 -5.53 14.74 17.42
N GLU A 89 -6.53 15.25 16.69
CA GLU A 89 -7.94 15.04 16.99
C GLU A 89 -8.33 13.56 16.94
N ALA A 90 -7.96 12.85 15.88
CA ALA A 90 -8.23 11.41 15.78
C ALA A 90 -7.54 10.59 16.89
N LEU A 91 -6.35 10.99 17.35
CA LEU A 91 -5.68 10.36 18.48
C LEU A 91 -6.44 10.60 19.79
N ARG A 92 -6.92 11.83 20.04
CA ARG A 92 -7.76 12.13 21.22
C ARG A 92 -9.06 11.34 21.20
N ASP A 93 -9.74 11.28 20.06
CA ASP A 93 -10.98 10.52 19.91
C ASP A 93 -10.75 9.03 20.17
N LYS A 94 -9.62 8.48 19.69
CA LYS A 94 -9.23 7.09 19.98
C LYS A 94 -8.97 6.86 21.46
N GLU A 95 -8.31 7.78 22.15
CA GLU A 95 -8.10 7.67 23.60
C GLU A 95 -9.42 7.79 24.39
N GLU A 96 -10.34 8.65 23.96
CA GLU A 96 -11.66 8.75 24.58
C GLU A 96 -12.52 7.51 24.34
N ALA A 97 -12.44 6.91 23.15
CA ALA A 97 -13.04 5.62 22.84
C ALA A 97 -12.43 4.50 23.71
N ALA A 98 -11.10 4.50 23.91
CA ALA A 98 -10.45 3.55 24.80
C ALA A 98 -10.90 3.72 26.26
N ARG A 99 -10.94 4.96 26.77
CA ARG A 99 -11.40 5.28 28.13
C ARG A 99 -12.88 4.97 28.34
N SER A 100 -13.73 5.09 27.32
CA SER A 100 -15.14 4.71 27.41
C SER A 100 -15.33 3.19 27.34
N SER A 101 -14.54 2.49 26.50
CA SER A 101 -14.49 1.03 26.49
C SER A 101 -14.02 0.45 27.83
N GLU A 102 -13.01 1.06 28.47
CA GLU A 102 -12.53 0.66 29.79
C GLU A 102 -13.62 0.85 30.86
N ARG A 103 -14.32 2.01 30.85
CA ARG A 103 -15.47 2.25 31.74
C ARG A 103 -16.58 1.22 31.55
N ALA A 104 -16.95 0.94 30.30
CA ALA A 104 -17.94 -0.09 30.00
C ALA A 104 -17.51 -1.48 30.49
N ALA A 105 -16.21 -1.82 30.37
CA ALA A 105 -15.68 -3.08 30.89
C ALA A 105 -15.76 -3.17 32.43
N VAL A 106 -15.49 -2.06 33.14
CA VAL A 106 -15.64 -1.98 34.59
C VAL A 106 -17.10 -2.15 35.00
N GLU A 107 -18.03 -1.44 34.36
CA GLU A 107 -19.47 -1.57 34.62
C GLU A 107 -19.98 -3.00 34.37
N LEU A 108 -19.47 -3.66 33.33
CA LEU A 108 -19.82 -5.04 33.00
C LEU A 108 -19.28 -6.02 34.06
N ALA A 109 -18.08 -5.76 34.60
CA ALA A 109 -17.52 -6.53 35.70
C ALA A 109 -18.30 -6.33 37.01
N GLU A 110 -18.76 -5.11 37.30
CA GLU A 110 -19.63 -4.83 38.44
C GLU A 110 -21.00 -5.50 38.29
N ALA A 111 -21.63 -5.41 37.12
CA ALA A 111 -22.88 -6.10 36.83
C ALA A 111 -22.75 -7.64 36.96
N ALA A 112 -21.60 -8.20 36.56
CA ALA A 112 -21.32 -9.62 36.75
C ALA A 112 -21.25 -10.00 38.24
N ARG A 113 -20.62 -9.16 39.08
CA ARG A 113 -20.60 -9.37 40.54
C ARG A 113 -21.99 -9.28 41.16
N PHE A 114 -22.79 -8.28 40.79
CA PHE A 114 -24.17 -8.17 41.25
C PHE A 114 -25.01 -9.40 40.87
N LYS A 115 -24.83 -9.94 39.66
CA LYS A 115 -25.51 -11.17 39.23
C LYS A 115 -25.09 -12.37 40.09
N GLU A 116 -23.81 -12.49 40.44
CA GLU A 116 -23.31 -13.56 41.32
C GLU A 116 -23.90 -13.45 42.73
N GLU A 117 -23.99 -12.23 43.28
CA GLU A 117 -24.63 -11.98 44.58
C GLU A 117 -26.12 -12.33 44.58
N ILE A 118 -26.85 -11.95 43.51
CA ILE A 118 -28.27 -12.33 43.35
C ILE A 118 -28.43 -13.85 43.28
N LEU A 119 -27.54 -14.56 42.58
CA LEU A 119 -27.56 -16.02 42.52
C LEU A 119 -27.34 -16.64 43.91
N LYS A 120 -26.38 -16.12 44.68
CA LYS A 120 -26.15 -16.56 46.07
C LYS A 120 -27.38 -16.32 46.95
N GLN A 121 -27.99 -15.13 46.88
CA GLN A 121 -29.21 -14.83 47.63
C GLN A 121 -30.38 -15.76 47.26
N LYS A 122 -30.52 -16.09 45.96
CA LYS A 122 -31.53 -17.05 45.51
C LYS A 122 -31.29 -18.44 46.08
N GLU A 123 -30.05 -18.92 46.08
CA GLU A 123 -29.69 -20.22 46.69
C GLU A 123 -29.99 -20.25 48.19
N GLU A 124 -29.63 -19.18 48.91
CA GLU A 124 -29.93 -19.02 50.34
C GLU A 124 -31.45 -19.06 50.60
N ALA A 125 -32.24 -18.34 49.81
CA ALA A 125 -33.69 -18.31 49.91
C ALA A 125 -34.31 -19.69 49.63
N THR A 126 -33.80 -20.44 48.65
CA THR A 126 -34.27 -21.80 48.39
C THR A 126 -33.97 -22.75 49.55
N ARG A 127 -32.79 -22.65 50.19
CA ARG A 127 -32.46 -23.43 51.39
C ARG A 127 -33.40 -23.10 52.56
N GLN A 128 -33.70 -21.83 52.77
CA GLN A 128 -34.62 -21.41 53.83
C GLN A 128 -36.04 -21.94 53.61
N LEU A 129 -36.50 -21.96 52.36
CA LEU A 129 -37.81 -22.51 52.00
C LEU A 129 -37.90 -24.02 52.24
N ASP A 130 -36.86 -24.77 51.89
CA ASP A 130 -36.77 -26.21 52.15
C ASP A 130 -36.77 -26.52 53.66
N GLU A 131 -36.07 -25.72 54.45
CA GLU A 131 -36.03 -25.89 55.91
C GLU A 131 -37.38 -25.56 56.57
N ALA A 132 -38.04 -24.48 56.14
CA ALA A 132 -39.39 -24.15 56.59
C ALA A 132 -40.40 -25.25 56.23
N MET A 133 -40.26 -25.87 55.05
CA MET A 133 -41.11 -26.99 54.63
C MET A 133 -40.93 -28.21 55.54
N ARG A 134 -39.68 -28.55 55.90
CA ARG A 134 -39.39 -29.64 56.86
C ARG A 134 -40.00 -29.37 58.23
N GLN A 135 -39.91 -28.15 58.73
CA GLN A 135 -40.52 -27.77 60.02
C GLN A 135 -42.05 -27.83 59.99
N LYS A 136 -42.66 -27.44 58.87
CA LYS A 136 -44.12 -27.57 58.68
C LYS A 136 -44.57 -29.03 58.67
N ASP A 137 -43.82 -29.91 58.01
CA ASP A 137 -44.17 -31.32 57.95
C ASP A 137 -43.98 -32.01 59.31
N ALA A 138 -42.95 -31.63 60.07
CA ALA A 138 -42.74 -32.08 61.45
C ALA A 138 -43.90 -31.65 62.37
N SER A 139 -44.27 -30.36 62.38
CA SER A 139 -45.38 -29.86 63.19
C SER A 139 -46.74 -30.47 62.80
N ARG A 140 -46.96 -30.73 61.50
CA ARG A 140 -48.15 -31.44 61.02
C ARG A 140 -48.22 -32.87 61.57
N SER A 141 -47.09 -33.60 61.55
CA SER A 141 -47.02 -34.95 62.11
C SER A 141 -47.29 -34.96 63.62
N GLU A 142 -46.82 -33.95 64.35
CA GLU A 142 -47.09 -33.80 65.78
C GLU A 142 -48.57 -33.50 66.06
N MET A 143 -49.18 -32.62 65.27
CA MET A 143 -50.63 -32.32 65.34
C MET A 143 -51.50 -33.54 65.04
N GLU A 144 -51.17 -34.32 64.01
CA GLU A 144 -51.90 -35.55 63.65
C GLU A 144 -51.81 -36.59 64.78
N SER A 145 -50.64 -36.74 65.40
CA SER A 145 -50.44 -37.58 66.58
C SER A 145 -51.26 -37.10 67.79
N ALA A 146 -51.22 -35.80 68.09
CA ALA A 146 -52.00 -35.21 69.18
C ALA A 146 -53.52 -35.36 68.96
N ALA A 147 -54.00 -35.17 67.73
CA ALA A 147 -55.40 -35.37 67.36
C ALA A 147 -55.85 -36.82 67.58
N GLN A 148 -55.03 -37.80 67.17
CA GLN A 148 -55.30 -39.23 67.41
C GLN A 148 -55.35 -39.56 68.91
N MET A 149 -54.45 -38.99 69.71
CA MET A 149 -54.49 -39.14 71.18
C MET A 149 -55.76 -38.55 71.79
N MET A 150 -56.23 -37.41 71.30
CA MET A 150 -57.48 -36.81 71.79
C MET A 150 -58.71 -37.65 71.42
N VAL A 151 -58.82 -38.12 70.18
CA VAL A 151 -59.95 -38.96 69.74
C VAL A 151 -60.02 -40.24 70.56
N THR A 152 -58.89 -40.94 70.71
CA THR A 152 -58.82 -42.16 71.51
C THR A 152 -59.08 -41.90 73.01
N GLY A 153 -58.68 -40.74 73.53
CA GLY A 153 -59.01 -40.30 74.88
C GLY A 153 -60.51 -40.06 75.06
N ILE A 154 -61.16 -39.38 74.12
CA ILE A 154 -62.60 -39.10 74.12
C ILE A 154 -63.40 -40.40 74.06
N GLU A 155 -63.02 -41.36 73.20
CA GLU A 155 -63.66 -42.67 73.11
C GLU A 155 -63.55 -43.48 74.43
N LYS A 156 -62.38 -43.45 75.08
CA LYS A 156 -62.16 -44.09 76.39
C LYS A 156 -62.96 -43.45 77.52
N ILE A 157 -63.19 -42.13 77.47
CA ILE A 157 -64.01 -41.42 78.47
C ILE A 157 -65.50 -41.67 78.19
N SER A 158 -65.93 -41.54 76.94
CA SER A 158 -67.32 -41.77 76.51
C SER A 158 -67.82 -43.17 76.87
N SER A 159 -66.99 -44.20 76.64
CA SER A 159 -67.28 -45.59 77.01
C SER A 159 -67.37 -45.83 78.53
N LYS A 160 -66.72 -45.00 79.36
CA LYS A 160 -66.82 -45.05 80.82
C LYS A 160 -68.02 -44.27 81.37
N VAL A 161 -68.40 -43.16 80.74
CA VAL A 161 -69.49 -42.29 81.19
C VAL A 161 -70.87 -42.89 80.90
N GLY A 162 -71.01 -43.72 79.85
CA GLY A 162 -72.28 -44.38 79.51
C GLY A 162 -72.86 -45.36 80.55
N ARG A 163 -72.13 -45.71 81.62
CA ARG A 163 -72.56 -46.71 82.62
C ARG A 163 -73.13 -46.16 83.94
N PHE A 164 -73.16 -44.84 84.15
CA PHE A 164 -73.61 -44.27 85.44
C PHE A 164 -74.90 -43.45 85.27
N LYS A 165 -76.02 -43.96 85.79
CA LYS A 165 -77.32 -43.27 85.86
C LYS A 165 -77.52 -42.75 87.30
N TYR A 166 -77.55 -41.42 87.44
CA TYR A 166 -77.84 -40.61 88.64
C TYR A 166 -76.80 -40.63 89.78
N MET A 167 -75.93 -39.60 89.84
CA MET A 167 -75.06 -39.32 90.99
C MET A 167 -75.03 -37.82 91.32
N THR A 168 -75.13 -37.50 92.61
CA THR A 168 -75.26 -36.17 93.24
C THR A 168 -73.96 -35.32 93.24
N GLY A 169 -73.04 -35.57 92.30
CA GLY A 169 -71.75 -34.87 92.13
C GLY A 169 -71.58 -34.11 90.81
N LEU A 170 -72.59 -34.15 89.94
CA LEU A 170 -72.57 -33.48 88.63
C LEU A 170 -72.22 -31.98 88.66
N PRO A 171 -72.71 -31.17 89.61
CA PRO A 171 -72.41 -29.73 89.63
C PRO A 171 -70.92 -29.42 89.81
N SER A 172 -70.22 -30.16 90.68
CA SER A 172 -68.77 -29.99 90.90
C SER A 172 -67.94 -30.43 89.70
N VAL A 173 -68.38 -31.49 89.01
CA VAL A 173 -67.76 -31.94 87.75
C VAL A 173 -67.99 -30.90 86.65
N ALA A 174 -69.21 -30.36 86.53
CA ALA A 174 -69.54 -29.32 85.57
C ALA A 174 -68.71 -28.04 85.81
N TYR A 175 -68.58 -27.59 87.06
CA TYR A 175 -67.73 -26.44 87.39
C TYR A 175 -66.25 -26.69 87.06
N GLY A 176 -65.72 -27.88 87.37
CA GLY A 176 -64.34 -28.25 87.02
C GLY A 176 -64.09 -28.34 85.51
N VAL A 177 -65.08 -28.82 84.74
CA VAL A 177 -65.04 -28.81 83.27
C VAL A 177 -65.06 -27.37 82.76
N ILE A 178 -66.00 -26.53 83.22
CA ILE A 178 -66.09 -25.11 82.81
C ILE A 178 -64.79 -24.36 83.12
N LYS A 179 -64.20 -24.56 84.31
CA LYS A 179 -62.93 -23.91 84.68
C LYS A 179 -61.77 -24.35 83.77
N ARG A 180 -61.65 -25.64 83.47
CA ARG A 180 -60.62 -26.13 82.53
C ARG A 180 -60.87 -25.65 81.10
N THR A 181 -62.12 -25.62 80.67
CA THR A 181 -62.49 -25.09 79.35
C THR A 181 -62.15 -23.61 79.24
N ASN A 182 -62.41 -22.80 80.27
CA ASN A 182 -62.02 -21.38 80.27
C ASN A 182 -60.51 -21.21 80.22
N VAL A 183 -59.73 -21.99 80.98
CA VAL A 183 -58.25 -21.95 80.91
C VAL A 183 -57.74 -22.36 79.52
N ILE A 184 -58.37 -23.36 78.88
CA ILE A 184 -58.04 -23.76 77.51
C ILE A 184 -58.40 -22.65 76.52
N VAL A 185 -59.56 -22.00 76.68
CA VAL A 185 -59.97 -20.87 75.83
C VAL A 185 -59.03 -19.69 76.00
N GLU A 186 -58.64 -19.34 77.22
CA GLU A 186 -57.65 -18.27 77.48
C GLU A 186 -56.30 -18.59 76.83
N GLU A 187 -55.84 -19.83 76.90
CA GLU A 187 -54.60 -20.26 76.24
C GLU A 187 -54.73 -20.27 74.71
N LEU A 188 -55.87 -20.68 74.16
CA LEU A 188 -56.14 -20.60 72.72
C LEU A 188 -56.21 -19.16 72.23
N VAL A 189 -56.84 -18.25 72.99
CA VAL A 189 -56.86 -16.82 72.68
C VAL A 189 -55.43 -16.27 72.71
N ARG A 190 -54.63 -16.63 73.71
CA ARG A 190 -53.21 -16.23 73.78
C ARG A 190 -52.41 -16.72 72.57
N GLN A 191 -52.66 -17.94 72.10
CA GLN A 191 -52.02 -18.49 70.89
C GLN A 191 -52.48 -17.80 69.61
N VAL A 192 -53.77 -17.45 69.51
CA VAL A 192 -54.31 -16.68 68.38
C VAL A 192 -53.69 -15.27 68.37
N ASP A 193 -53.59 -14.62 69.52
CA ASP A 193 -52.99 -13.29 69.63
C ASP A 193 -51.49 -13.30 69.30
N SER A 194 -50.74 -14.35 69.69
CA SER A 194 -49.34 -14.49 69.27
C SER A 194 -49.22 -14.77 67.78
N ALA A 195 -50.05 -15.67 67.22
CA ALA A 195 -50.04 -15.96 65.79
C ALA A 195 -50.46 -14.74 64.95
N GLU A 196 -51.33 -13.87 65.47
CA GLU A 196 -51.71 -12.63 64.80
C GLU A 196 -50.57 -11.60 64.82
N LYS A 197 -49.80 -11.52 65.91
CA LYS A 197 -48.58 -10.70 65.97
C LYS A 197 -47.54 -11.20 64.96
N ASP A 198 -47.23 -12.49 64.95
CA ASP A 198 -46.27 -13.09 64.01
C ASP A 198 -46.70 -12.86 62.55
N ARG A 199 -48.01 -12.95 62.26
CA ARG A 199 -48.59 -12.65 60.94
C ARG A 199 -48.45 -11.18 60.56
N ASN A 200 -48.62 -10.26 61.51
CA ASN A 200 -48.47 -8.83 61.26
C ASN A 200 -47.00 -8.48 61.04
N GLU A 201 -46.07 -9.03 61.82
CA GLU A 201 -44.62 -8.90 61.62
C GLU A 201 -44.20 -9.44 60.25
N ALA A 202 -44.71 -10.60 59.83
CA ALA A 202 -44.48 -11.14 58.49
C ALA A 202 -45.01 -10.22 57.38
N ARG A 203 -46.15 -9.55 57.58
CA ARG A 203 -46.66 -8.55 56.62
C ARG A 203 -45.75 -7.33 56.56
N GLU A 204 -45.27 -6.82 57.69
CA GLU A 204 -44.35 -5.68 57.72
C GLU A 204 -43.03 -5.99 56.99
N LEU A 205 -42.48 -7.20 57.17
CA LEU A 205 -41.29 -7.64 56.44
C LEU A 205 -41.54 -7.74 54.92
N VAL A 206 -42.71 -8.26 54.52
CA VAL A 206 -43.08 -8.31 53.10
C VAL A 206 -43.27 -6.90 52.52
N GLU A 207 -43.88 -5.98 53.27
CA GLU A 207 -44.01 -4.58 52.86
C GLU A 207 -42.64 -3.90 52.72
N GLN A 208 -41.72 -4.12 53.66
CA GLN A 208 -40.33 -3.62 53.57
C GLN A 208 -39.64 -4.16 52.32
N ARG A 209 -39.69 -5.47 52.07
CA ARG A 209 -39.09 -6.06 50.86
C ARG A 209 -39.74 -5.54 49.58
N ASN A 210 -41.06 -5.30 49.58
CA ASN A 210 -41.75 -4.69 48.43
C ASN A 210 -41.24 -3.26 48.15
N TYR A 211 -40.96 -2.46 49.17
CA TYR A 211 -40.34 -1.14 48.98
C TYR A 211 -38.92 -1.24 48.42
N GLU A 212 -38.11 -2.18 48.93
CA GLU A 212 -36.77 -2.42 48.38
C GLU A 212 -36.81 -2.84 46.92
N ILE A 213 -37.70 -3.78 46.55
CA ILE A 213 -37.90 -4.21 45.15
C ILE A 213 -38.31 -3.02 44.29
N ALA A 214 -39.18 -2.12 44.77
CA ALA A 214 -39.58 -0.94 44.00
C ALA A 214 -38.40 0.02 43.75
N ILE A 215 -37.49 0.16 44.71
CA ILE A 215 -36.27 0.95 44.55
C ILE A 215 -35.33 0.28 43.54
N GLU A 216 -35.07 -1.02 43.67
CA GLU A 216 -34.24 -1.81 42.75
C GLU A 216 -34.79 -1.71 41.31
N VAL A 217 -36.10 -1.89 41.13
CA VAL A 217 -36.77 -1.75 39.82
C VAL A 217 -36.61 -0.34 39.27
N SER A 218 -36.80 0.70 40.09
CA SER A 218 -36.64 2.10 39.65
C SER A 218 -35.20 2.40 39.20
N GLN A 219 -34.21 1.85 39.90
CA GLN A 219 -32.79 1.98 39.51
C GLN A 219 -32.52 1.27 38.18
N LEU A 220 -33.02 0.04 38.02
CA LEU A 220 -32.88 -0.70 36.77
C LEU A 220 -33.57 0.04 35.60
N GLU A 221 -34.77 0.59 35.81
CA GLU A 221 -35.46 1.39 34.80
C GLU A 221 -34.66 2.63 34.39
N ALA A 222 -34.03 3.32 35.34
CA ALA A 222 -33.14 4.45 35.05
C ALA A 222 -31.90 4.03 34.23
N THR A 223 -31.26 2.90 34.58
CA THR A 223 -30.12 2.39 33.81
C THR A 223 -30.53 1.97 32.39
N ILE A 224 -31.70 1.34 32.23
CA ILE A 224 -32.23 0.97 30.91
C ILE A 224 -32.54 2.22 30.08
N ALA A 225 -33.08 3.28 30.68
CA ALA A 225 -33.33 4.53 29.99
C ALA A 225 -32.02 5.17 29.50
N GLY A 226 -30.99 5.24 30.35
CA GLY A 226 -29.67 5.75 29.97
C GLY A 226 -29.02 4.95 28.84
N LEU A 227 -29.07 3.61 28.90
CA LEU A 227 -28.57 2.74 27.83
C LEU A 227 -29.34 2.93 26.52
N ARG A 228 -30.66 3.17 26.56
CA ARG A 228 -31.46 3.47 25.36
C ARG A 228 -31.06 4.78 24.71
N GLU A 229 -30.81 5.82 25.50
CA GLU A 229 -30.31 7.10 24.99
C GLU A 229 -28.92 6.95 24.36
N GLU A 230 -28.03 6.20 24.99
CA GLU A 230 -26.70 5.94 24.44
C GLU A 230 -26.76 5.15 23.12
N VAL A 231 -27.63 4.13 23.03
CA VAL A 231 -27.88 3.40 21.79
C VAL A 231 -28.42 4.34 20.71
N SER A 232 -29.37 5.22 21.05
CA SER A 232 -29.90 6.19 20.09
C SER A 232 -28.84 7.15 19.58
N ARG A 233 -27.95 7.62 20.47
CA ARG A 233 -26.84 8.51 20.10
C ARG A 233 -25.83 7.79 19.20
N LYS A 234 -25.42 6.57 19.57
CA LYS A 234 -24.51 5.75 18.73
C LYS A 234 -25.12 5.43 17.37
N SER A 235 -26.43 5.17 17.30
CA SER A 235 -27.11 4.98 16.01
C SER A 235 -27.05 6.22 15.12
N SER A 236 -27.23 7.43 15.68
CA SER A 236 -27.08 8.66 14.88
C SER A 236 -25.63 8.89 14.41
N GLU A 237 -24.64 8.60 15.25
CA GLU A 237 -23.22 8.69 14.87
C GLU A 237 -22.90 7.71 13.73
N ILE A 238 -23.46 6.49 13.77
CA ILE A 238 -23.32 5.50 12.69
C ILE A 238 -23.93 6.01 11.37
N GLU A 239 -25.14 6.56 11.40
CA GLU A 239 -25.79 7.12 10.20
C GLU A 239 -24.96 8.26 9.58
N ASP A 240 -24.38 9.13 10.41
CA ASP A 240 -23.49 10.21 9.95
C ASP A 240 -22.19 9.65 9.33
N PHE A 241 -21.60 8.60 9.93
CA PHE A 241 -20.45 7.93 9.35
C PHE A 241 -20.78 7.22 8.03
N GLU A 242 -21.92 6.53 7.92
CA GLU A 242 -22.38 5.90 6.68
C GLU A 242 -22.52 6.92 5.55
N LYS A 243 -23.09 8.09 5.87
CA LYS A 243 -23.20 9.20 4.90
C LYS A 243 -21.83 9.71 4.47
N SER A 244 -20.89 9.90 5.41
CA SER A 244 -19.52 10.33 5.09
C SER A 244 -18.76 9.31 4.24
N VAL A 245 -18.97 8.02 4.50
CA VAL A 245 -18.40 6.93 3.69
C VAL A 245 -18.98 6.97 2.28
N GLY A 246 -20.30 7.11 2.13
CA GLY A 246 -20.94 7.23 0.82
C GLY A 246 -20.43 8.42 0.00
N GLU A 247 -20.18 9.57 0.63
CA GLU A 247 -19.57 10.74 -0.02
C GLU A 247 -18.12 10.48 -0.47
N LYS A 248 -17.33 9.77 0.35
CA LYS A 248 -15.96 9.38 0.00
C LYS A 248 -15.94 8.36 -1.14
N ASP A 249 -16.83 7.38 -1.12
CA ASP A 249 -16.97 6.40 -2.20
C ASP A 249 -17.34 7.07 -3.52
N GLY A 250 -18.24 8.07 -3.49
CA GLY A 250 -18.53 8.91 -4.66
C GLY A 250 -17.27 9.57 -5.23
N LYS A 251 -16.45 10.22 -4.39
CA LYS A 251 -15.18 10.84 -4.81
C LYS A 251 -14.18 9.80 -5.34
N ILE A 252 -14.14 8.61 -4.74
CA ILE A 252 -13.29 7.51 -5.23
C ILE A 252 -13.72 7.09 -6.64
N THR A 253 -15.02 6.98 -6.91
CA THR A 253 -15.50 6.64 -8.26
C THR A 253 -15.18 7.72 -9.31
N GLU A 254 -15.22 8.99 -8.92
CA GLU A 254 -14.83 10.12 -9.79
C GLU A 254 -13.33 10.08 -10.11
N LEU A 255 -12.47 9.96 -9.08
CA LEU A 255 -11.02 9.83 -9.26
C LEU A 255 -10.65 8.58 -10.07
N ALA A 256 -11.35 7.47 -9.87
CA ALA A 256 -11.15 6.27 -10.69
C ALA A 256 -11.48 6.54 -12.17
N GLY A 257 -12.54 7.31 -12.44
CA GLY A 257 -12.89 7.80 -13.78
C GLY A 257 -11.76 8.64 -14.39
N GLU A 258 -11.25 9.64 -13.66
CA GLU A 258 -10.14 10.48 -14.11
C GLU A 258 -8.87 9.67 -14.40
N ILE A 259 -8.53 8.70 -13.54
CA ILE A 259 -7.40 7.79 -13.76
C ILE A 259 -7.57 7.00 -15.07
N THR A 260 -8.77 6.51 -15.38
CA THR A 260 -9.01 5.83 -16.65
C THR A 260 -8.84 6.75 -17.85
N GLN A 261 -9.28 8.01 -17.74
CA GLN A 261 -9.10 9.02 -18.79
C GLN A 261 -7.62 9.36 -19.00
N LEU A 262 -6.85 9.53 -17.92
CA LEU A 262 -5.40 9.76 -17.98
C LEU A 262 -4.64 8.55 -18.55
N ARG A 263 -5.10 7.33 -18.29
CA ARG A 263 -4.52 6.12 -18.91
C ARG A 263 -4.77 6.09 -20.41
N LEU A 264 -5.97 6.45 -20.86
CA LEU A 264 -6.29 6.53 -22.28
C LEU A 264 -5.43 7.58 -22.99
N SER A 265 -5.33 8.79 -22.44
CA SER A 265 -4.46 9.82 -23.02
C SER A 265 -2.98 9.40 -23.00
N GLY A 266 -2.52 8.76 -21.91
CA GLY A 266 -1.19 8.16 -21.82
C GLY A 266 -0.91 7.16 -22.95
N SER A 267 -1.87 6.29 -23.26
CA SER A 267 -1.75 5.32 -24.37
C SER A 267 -1.68 6.00 -25.75
N GLU A 268 -2.41 7.10 -25.96
CA GLU A 268 -2.33 7.89 -27.19
C GLU A 268 -0.97 8.56 -27.37
N TYR A 269 -0.41 9.10 -26.28
CA TYR A 269 0.94 9.68 -26.30
C TYR A 269 2.01 8.61 -26.51
N GLU A 270 1.87 7.43 -25.90
CA GLU A 270 2.77 6.30 -26.12
C GLU A 270 2.74 5.82 -27.58
N ALA A 271 1.56 5.74 -28.19
CA ALA A 271 1.43 5.40 -29.60
C ALA A 271 2.08 6.44 -30.52
N LYS A 272 1.90 7.74 -30.23
CA LYS A 272 2.58 8.83 -30.96
C LYS A 272 4.10 8.75 -30.81
N TRP A 273 4.59 8.48 -29.60
CA TRP A 273 6.02 8.31 -29.32
C TRP A 273 6.61 7.14 -30.10
N LYS A 274 5.96 5.96 -30.08
CA LYS A 274 6.38 4.80 -30.90
C LYS A 274 6.42 5.13 -32.39
N GLY A 275 5.40 5.85 -32.90
CA GLY A 275 5.39 6.29 -34.30
C GLY A 275 6.50 7.28 -34.66
N LEU A 276 6.94 8.15 -33.73
CA LEU A 276 8.09 9.03 -33.94
C LEU A 276 9.41 8.26 -33.87
N GLN A 277 9.52 7.29 -32.96
CA GLN A 277 10.69 6.42 -32.83
C GLN A 277 10.91 5.60 -34.10
N GLU A 278 9.86 4.97 -34.65
CA GLU A 278 9.94 4.23 -35.91
C GLU A 278 10.41 5.11 -37.07
N LYS A 279 9.97 6.38 -37.13
CA LYS A 279 10.45 7.34 -38.12
C LYS A 279 11.92 7.68 -37.92
N LEU A 280 12.35 7.91 -36.69
CA LEU A 280 13.77 8.17 -36.36
C LEU A 280 14.65 6.99 -36.77
N ASP A 281 14.23 5.76 -36.46
CA ASP A 281 14.98 4.55 -36.81
C ASP A 281 15.04 4.34 -38.33
N SER A 282 13.98 4.70 -39.08
CA SER A 282 14.02 4.72 -40.55
C SER A 282 15.03 5.73 -41.10
N GLN A 283 15.17 6.90 -40.47
CA GLN A 283 16.14 7.93 -40.88
C GLN A 283 17.58 7.53 -40.57
N ARG A 284 17.81 6.87 -39.42
CA ARG A 284 19.13 6.33 -39.04
C ARG A 284 19.67 5.36 -40.10
N LEU A 285 18.81 4.48 -40.61
CA LEU A 285 19.19 3.52 -41.65
C LEU A 285 19.66 4.23 -42.94
N VAL A 286 18.97 5.31 -43.34
CA VAL A 286 19.34 6.09 -44.54
C VAL A 286 20.70 6.77 -44.37
N VAL A 287 21.00 7.33 -43.21
CA VAL A 287 22.30 7.98 -42.97
C VAL A 287 23.44 6.97 -42.89
N MET A 288 23.19 5.78 -42.34
CA MET A 288 24.15 4.67 -42.37
C MET A 288 24.49 4.26 -43.80
N ASP A 289 23.49 4.13 -44.67
CA ASP A 289 23.71 3.85 -46.10
C ASP A 289 24.48 4.98 -46.78
N LEU A 290 24.14 6.25 -46.49
CA LEU A 290 24.83 7.42 -47.04
C LEU A 290 26.31 7.46 -46.65
N LEU A 291 26.64 7.25 -45.37
CA LEU A 291 28.02 7.16 -44.89
C LEU A 291 28.78 6.06 -45.62
N LYS A 292 28.18 4.88 -45.79
CA LYS A 292 28.79 3.77 -46.54
C LYS A 292 29.10 4.15 -47.99
N TYR A 293 28.20 4.86 -48.67
CA TYR A 293 28.46 5.35 -50.03
C TYR A 293 29.58 6.39 -50.06
N ILE A 294 29.66 7.26 -49.07
CA ILE A 294 30.72 8.28 -48.94
C ILE A 294 32.08 7.61 -48.76
N SER A 295 32.22 6.63 -47.85
CA SER A 295 33.49 5.92 -47.64
C SER A 295 33.96 5.24 -48.93
N ARG A 296 33.03 4.59 -49.64
CA ARG A 296 33.34 3.96 -50.94
C ARG A 296 33.77 4.99 -51.99
N ALA A 297 33.11 6.14 -52.06
CA ALA A 297 33.47 7.18 -53.02
C ALA A 297 34.84 7.80 -52.68
N HIS A 298 35.12 7.99 -51.39
CA HIS A 298 36.41 8.47 -50.90
C HIS A 298 37.54 7.51 -51.31
N GLU A 299 37.40 6.21 -51.01
CA GLU A 299 38.35 5.16 -51.41
C GLU A 299 38.61 5.17 -52.93
N GLN A 300 37.55 5.24 -53.74
CA GLN A 300 37.67 5.26 -55.20
C GLN A 300 38.40 6.51 -55.73
N VAL A 301 38.14 7.68 -55.15
CA VAL A 301 38.80 8.92 -55.55
C VAL A 301 40.27 8.90 -55.13
N SER A 302 40.58 8.41 -53.93
CA SER A 302 41.96 8.21 -53.47
C SER A 302 42.73 7.25 -54.38
N GLU A 303 42.12 6.15 -54.81
CA GLU A 303 42.71 5.20 -55.77
C GLU A 303 43.02 5.86 -57.13
N ILE A 304 42.17 6.77 -57.61
CA ILE A 304 42.43 7.54 -58.86
C ILE A 304 43.65 8.46 -58.69
N ILE A 305 43.79 9.10 -57.53
CA ILE A 305 44.96 9.94 -57.23
C ILE A 305 46.23 9.08 -57.22
N GLU A 306 46.21 7.95 -56.51
CA GLU A 306 47.37 7.03 -56.44
C GLU A 306 47.79 6.56 -57.83
N ASN A 307 46.84 6.19 -58.69
CA ASN A 307 47.15 5.76 -60.06
C ASN A 307 47.69 6.89 -60.96
N ALA A 308 47.34 8.15 -60.70
CA ALA A 308 47.85 9.30 -61.44
C ALA A 308 49.26 9.69 -61.01
N GLU A 309 49.63 9.41 -59.75
CA GLU A 309 50.96 9.66 -59.21
C GLU A 309 51.92 8.55 -59.65
N SER A 310 52.76 8.84 -60.65
CA SER A 310 53.73 7.89 -61.22
C SER A 310 54.93 7.55 -60.29
N ASN A 311 54.86 7.89 -59.00
CA ASN A 311 55.94 7.64 -58.05
C ASN A 311 55.70 6.33 -57.30
N GLU A 312 56.48 5.30 -57.64
CA GLU A 312 56.46 3.98 -56.97
C GLU A 312 56.89 4.01 -55.47
N TRP A 313 57.14 5.17 -54.87
CA TRP A 313 57.90 5.26 -53.60
C TRP A 313 57.08 5.54 -52.33
N ASP A 314 55.79 5.85 -52.41
CA ASP A 314 54.94 6.01 -51.20
C ASP A 314 53.63 5.26 -51.37
N ARG A 315 53.73 3.93 -51.49
CA ARG A 315 52.57 3.05 -51.75
C ARG A 315 51.91 2.52 -50.48
N SER A 316 51.94 3.27 -49.38
CA SER A 316 51.48 2.73 -48.10
C SER A 316 50.97 3.83 -47.17
N GLU A 317 49.80 3.56 -46.57
CA GLU A 317 49.21 4.22 -45.39
C GLU A 317 48.16 5.33 -45.60
N SER A 318 47.32 5.28 -46.63
CA SER A 318 46.12 6.14 -46.65
C SER A 318 44.85 5.44 -47.10
N SER A 319 44.30 4.57 -46.25
CA SER A 319 42.86 4.33 -46.19
C SER A 319 42.53 3.58 -44.91
N GLU A 320 42.60 4.30 -43.79
CA GLU A 320 41.80 3.93 -42.63
C GLU A 320 40.46 4.64 -42.79
N SER A 321 39.38 3.85 -42.89
CA SER A 321 38.02 4.32 -43.15
C SER A 321 37.59 5.42 -42.16
N GLN A 322 37.69 6.68 -42.60
CA GLN A 322 37.41 7.86 -41.78
C GLN A 322 35.90 8.08 -41.55
N PHE A 323 35.04 7.48 -42.39
CA PHE A 323 33.59 7.70 -42.40
C PHE A 323 32.86 6.40 -42.05
N MET A 324 32.89 6.00 -40.78
CA MET A 324 32.10 4.88 -40.29
C MET A 324 30.95 5.40 -39.43
N TRP A 325 29.77 4.76 -39.54
CA TRP A 325 28.68 5.01 -38.61
C TRP A 325 29.18 4.78 -37.18
N LYS A 326 29.06 5.82 -36.35
CA LYS A 326 29.36 5.73 -34.93
C LYS A 326 28.03 5.74 -34.20
N ASP A 327 27.92 4.97 -33.12
CA ASP A 327 26.74 4.95 -32.24
C ASP A 327 26.68 6.25 -31.42
N MET A 328 26.58 7.39 -32.12
CA MET A 328 26.56 8.75 -31.62
C MET A 328 25.29 9.46 -32.07
N ASP A 329 25.09 10.69 -31.60
CA ASP A 329 23.93 11.51 -31.91
C ASP A 329 23.70 11.61 -33.43
N MET A 330 22.43 11.59 -33.85
CA MET A 330 22.04 11.65 -35.27
C MET A 330 22.58 12.93 -35.92
N GLU A 331 22.66 14.02 -35.16
CA GLU A 331 23.26 15.28 -35.61
C GLU A 331 24.75 15.13 -35.93
N GLU A 332 25.49 14.38 -35.11
CA GLU A 332 26.91 14.13 -35.32
C GLU A 332 27.15 13.19 -36.51
N ASN A 333 26.30 12.18 -36.68
CA ASN A 333 26.33 11.30 -37.86
C ASN A 333 25.97 12.05 -39.16
N LEU A 334 25.06 13.03 -39.11
CA LEU A 334 24.78 13.91 -40.24
C LEU A 334 25.93 14.87 -40.52
N ARG A 335 26.60 15.39 -39.48
CA ARG A 335 27.76 16.28 -39.61
C ARG A 335 28.96 15.55 -40.21
N THR A 336 29.25 14.33 -39.75
CA THR A 336 30.30 13.48 -40.32
C THR A 336 29.98 13.05 -41.74
N SER A 337 28.71 12.79 -42.06
CA SER A 337 28.29 12.56 -43.44
C SER A 337 28.51 13.79 -44.32
N LEU A 338 28.18 15.00 -43.83
CA LEU A 338 28.41 16.23 -44.57
C LEU A 338 29.91 16.46 -44.81
N GLU A 339 30.71 16.37 -43.75
CA GLU A 339 32.17 16.52 -43.81
C GLU A 339 32.79 15.50 -44.77
N GLY A 340 32.33 14.25 -44.74
CA GLY A 340 32.75 13.23 -45.69
C GLY A 340 32.37 13.52 -47.13
N THR A 341 31.15 14.01 -47.41
CA THR A 341 30.80 14.43 -48.78
C THR A 341 31.65 15.59 -49.29
N VAL A 342 31.96 16.56 -48.42
CA VAL A 342 32.81 17.71 -48.77
C VAL A 342 34.23 17.24 -49.05
N SER A 343 34.79 16.38 -48.20
CA SER A 343 36.12 15.77 -48.39
C SER A 343 36.22 15.00 -49.70
N VAL A 344 35.23 14.15 -50.03
CA VAL A 344 35.17 13.46 -51.33
C VAL A 344 35.17 14.44 -52.50
N CYS A 345 34.42 15.54 -52.41
CA CYS A 345 34.37 16.55 -53.46
C CYS A 345 35.71 17.29 -53.62
N GLU A 346 36.41 17.59 -52.53
CA GLU A 346 37.72 18.23 -52.55
C GLU A 346 38.78 17.29 -53.12
N LEU A 347 38.83 16.04 -52.66
CA LEU A 347 39.70 15.02 -53.22
C LEU A 347 39.42 14.77 -54.70
N ALA A 348 38.16 14.78 -55.13
CA ALA A 348 37.81 14.60 -56.54
C ALA A 348 38.33 15.75 -57.42
N LYS A 349 38.36 16.99 -56.90
CA LYS A 349 38.99 18.12 -57.59
C LYS A 349 40.49 17.91 -57.73
N VAL A 350 41.16 17.51 -56.65
CA VAL A 350 42.61 17.20 -56.66
C VAL A 350 42.91 16.06 -57.65
N ALA A 351 42.12 14.98 -57.63
CA ALA A 351 42.23 13.87 -58.56
C ALA A 351 42.09 14.32 -60.02
N ALA A 352 41.09 15.17 -60.32
CA ALA A 352 40.90 15.70 -61.66
C ALA A 352 42.06 16.58 -62.13
N GLU A 353 42.67 17.37 -61.23
CA GLU A 353 43.86 18.15 -61.53
C GLU A 353 45.09 17.26 -61.78
N LYS A 354 45.31 16.26 -60.94
CA LYS A 354 46.42 15.30 -61.06
C LYS A 354 46.34 14.45 -62.33
N VAL A 355 45.15 13.96 -62.67
CA VAL A 355 44.93 13.26 -63.94
C VAL A 355 45.18 14.17 -65.13
N ARG A 356 44.80 15.47 -65.04
CA ARG A 356 45.05 16.45 -66.09
C ARG A 356 46.55 16.73 -66.27
N THR A 357 47.30 16.88 -65.18
CA THR A 357 48.76 17.08 -65.26
C THR A 357 49.46 15.85 -65.83
N CYS A 358 49.10 14.65 -65.36
CA CYS A 358 49.64 13.39 -65.90
C CYS A 358 49.33 13.24 -67.40
N LEU A 359 48.13 13.59 -67.84
CA LEU A 359 47.76 13.55 -69.26
C LEU A 359 48.59 14.55 -70.09
N GLU A 360 48.81 15.77 -69.59
CA GLU A 360 49.63 16.76 -70.30
C GLU A 360 51.11 16.36 -70.33
N GLU A 361 51.65 15.77 -69.25
CA GLU A 361 53.01 15.18 -69.24
C GLU A 361 53.13 14.05 -70.27
N LYS A 362 52.16 13.14 -70.33
CA LYS A 362 52.13 12.06 -71.33
C LYS A 362 52.00 12.60 -72.74
N LYS A 363 51.23 13.66 -72.94
CA LYS A 363 51.11 14.34 -74.24
C LYS A 363 52.45 14.98 -74.66
N GLN A 364 53.14 15.66 -73.75
CA GLN A 364 54.48 16.20 -73.99
C GLN A 364 55.49 15.09 -74.32
N GLU A 365 55.44 13.97 -73.59
CA GLU A 365 56.26 12.78 -73.86
C GLU A 365 55.98 12.22 -75.28
N VAL A 366 54.71 12.11 -75.66
CA VAL A 366 54.30 11.70 -77.01
C VAL A 366 54.79 12.68 -78.08
N ASP A 367 54.71 13.99 -77.85
CA ASP A 367 55.19 15.00 -78.78
C ASP A 367 56.72 14.94 -78.93
N CYS A 368 57.46 14.73 -77.84
CA CYS A 368 58.91 14.53 -77.86
C CYS A 368 59.29 13.25 -78.63
N LEU A 369 58.59 12.15 -78.38
CA LEU A 369 58.78 10.89 -79.12
C LEU A 369 58.43 11.05 -80.60
N SER A 370 57.36 11.77 -80.92
CA SER A 370 56.94 12.08 -82.30
C SER A 370 57.99 12.92 -83.02
N GLN A 371 58.54 13.95 -82.37
CA GLN A 371 59.64 14.74 -82.91
C GLN A 371 60.89 13.87 -83.15
N LYS A 372 61.22 12.98 -82.22
CA LYS A 372 62.34 12.03 -82.38
C LYS A 372 62.10 11.06 -83.54
N VAL A 373 60.88 10.58 -83.73
CA VAL A 373 60.50 9.75 -84.89
C VAL A 373 60.62 10.56 -86.19
N ALA A 374 60.15 11.81 -86.22
CA ALA A 374 60.28 12.69 -87.37
C ALA A 374 61.75 12.97 -87.73
N GLN A 375 62.61 13.20 -86.73
CA GLN A 375 64.05 13.35 -86.91
C GLN A 375 64.66 12.07 -87.51
N LEU A 376 64.36 10.90 -86.96
CA LEU A 376 64.84 9.61 -87.49
C LEU A 376 64.34 9.35 -88.92
N LEU A 377 63.11 9.78 -89.26
CA LEU A 377 62.59 9.70 -90.63
C LEU A 377 63.32 10.65 -91.58
N ALA A 378 63.66 11.87 -91.12
CA ALA A 378 64.46 12.81 -91.90
C ALA A 378 65.88 12.28 -92.11
N GLU A 379 66.53 11.75 -91.08
CA GLU A 379 67.83 11.08 -91.16
C GLU A 379 67.78 9.89 -92.12
N LYS A 380 66.75 9.03 -92.03
CA LYS A 380 66.53 7.94 -93.00
C LYS A 380 66.41 8.48 -94.42
N SER A 381 65.69 9.58 -94.63
CA SER A 381 65.54 10.20 -95.95
C SER A 381 66.86 10.75 -96.49
N HIS A 382 67.69 11.35 -95.62
CA HIS A 382 69.02 11.86 -95.93
C HIS A 382 70.02 10.73 -96.22
N ILE A 383 70.00 9.66 -95.43
CA ILE A 383 70.74 8.42 -95.73
C ILE A 383 70.25 7.86 -97.08
N GLY A 384 68.95 7.91 -97.35
CA GLY A 384 68.36 7.52 -98.62
C GLY A 384 68.83 8.37 -99.81
N THR A 385 68.96 9.70 -99.65
CA THR A 385 69.51 10.57 -100.70
C THR A 385 71.01 10.39 -100.86
N LEU A 386 71.76 10.18 -99.78
CA LEU A 386 73.19 9.86 -99.81
C LEU A 386 73.47 8.51 -100.49
N LEU A 387 72.64 7.49 -100.25
CA LEU A 387 72.73 6.22 -100.97
C LEU A 387 72.39 6.40 -102.44
N ARG A 388 71.34 7.18 -102.77
CA ARG A 388 71.01 7.51 -104.18
C ARG A 388 72.12 8.32 -104.86
N SER A 389 72.78 9.25 -104.15
CA SER A 389 73.89 10.04 -104.69
C SER A 389 75.18 9.24 -104.79
N ALA A 390 75.45 8.30 -103.89
CA ALA A 390 76.56 7.34 -104.02
C ALA A 390 76.34 6.35 -105.17
N LEU A 391 75.10 5.88 -105.36
CA LEU A 391 74.69 5.07 -106.53
C LEU A 391 74.78 5.88 -107.83
N SER A 392 74.37 7.16 -107.81
CA SER A 392 74.47 8.06 -108.96
C SER A 392 75.93 8.45 -109.28
N SER A 393 76.75 8.68 -108.26
CA SER A 393 78.19 8.96 -108.36
C SER A 393 78.94 7.79 -108.99
N LYS A 394 78.70 6.55 -108.52
CA LYS A 394 79.28 5.34 -109.10
C LYS A 394 78.80 5.11 -110.55
N MET A 395 77.57 5.53 -110.87
CA MET A 395 77.03 5.53 -112.25
C MET A 395 77.50 6.72 -113.10
N SER A 396 78.16 7.72 -112.49
CA SER A 396 78.83 8.84 -113.15
C SER A 396 80.32 8.57 -113.38
N GLU A 397 80.99 7.79 -112.52
CA GLU A 397 82.35 7.27 -112.76
C GLU A 397 82.38 6.21 -113.87
N VAL A 398 81.32 5.41 -114.01
CA VAL A 398 81.13 4.50 -115.16
C VAL A 398 80.73 5.26 -116.45
N ARG A 399 80.38 6.55 -116.38
CA ARG A 399 80.16 7.43 -117.55
C ARG A 399 81.36 8.33 -117.90
N LYS A 400 82.38 8.44 -117.03
CA LYS A 400 83.58 9.27 -117.22
C LYS A 400 84.71 8.61 -118.02
N VAL A 401 84.49 7.46 -118.66
CA VAL A 401 85.48 6.78 -119.53
C VAL A 401 85.03 6.65 -121.00
N ALA A 402 83.83 7.12 -121.38
CA ALA A 402 83.29 6.93 -122.73
C ALA A 402 82.74 8.20 -123.43
N ALA A 403 83.23 9.39 -123.09
CA ALA A 403 83.07 10.57 -123.95
C ALA A 403 84.08 11.67 -123.56
N ASN A 404 85.27 11.60 -124.15
CA ASN A 404 86.20 12.75 -124.28
C ASN A 404 85.42 13.92 -124.92
N GLY A 405 85.43 15.13 -124.35
CA GLY A 405 86.49 16.11 -124.53
C GLY A 405 85.90 17.54 -124.63
N PRO A 406 86.71 18.59 -124.46
CA PRO A 406 86.43 19.71 -123.56
C PRO A 406 86.30 21.08 -124.25
N ARG A 407 85.67 22.08 -123.60
CA ARG A 407 86.12 23.50 -123.63
C ARG A 407 85.35 24.44 -122.68
N GLU A 408 86.15 25.26 -122.00
CA GLU A 408 85.97 26.70 -121.68
C GLU A 408 84.77 27.10 -120.80
N ALA A 409 84.97 27.37 -119.50
CA ALA A 409 85.54 28.58 -118.87
C ALA A 409 84.46 29.61 -118.51
N GLY A 410 84.39 30.01 -117.22
CA GLY A 410 83.61 31.15 -116.76
C GLY A 410 83.16 31.04 -115.30
N VAL A 411 83.90 31.69 -114.40
CA VAL A 411 83.58 31.94 -112.99
C VAL A 411 83.28 33.43 -112.84
N ASP A 412 82.34 33.84 -111.98
CA ASP A 412 82.42 35.15 -111.31
C ASP A 412 81.69 35.18 -109.94
N LEU A 413 82.24 35.98 -109.01
CA LEU A 413 81.91 36.20 -107.59
C LEU A 413 81.92 37.73 -107.31
N ARG A 414 81.07 38.24 -106.38
CA ARG A 414 81.25 39.46 -105.53
C ARG A 414 79.94 39.78 -104.77
N PHE A 415 79.80 40.17 -103.48
CA PHE A 415 80.54 40.89 -102.39
C PHE A 415 79.96 42.29 -102.08
N ASP A 416 79.86 42.60 -100.77
CA ASP A 416 79.97 43.90 -100.06
C ASP A 416 78.79 44.18 -99.08
N ASP A 417 78.89 44.97 -98.01
CA ASP A 417 79.81 45.12 -96.84
C ASP A 417 79.37 46.41 -96.07
N TYR A 418 79.50 46.43 -94.73
CA TYR A 418 79.71 47.58 -93.78
C TYR A 418 78.73 48.82 -93.81
N ASP A 419 78.53 49.69 -92.81
CA ASP A 419 79.12 49.99 -91.49
C ASP A 419 78.23 50.98 -90.68
N LYS A 420 78.59 51.15 -89.40
CA LYS A 420 78.48 52.28 -88.41
C LYS A 420 78.16 53.72 -88.93
N GLU A 421 77.79 54.76 -88.18
CA GLU A 421 77.96 55.19 -86.77
C GLU A 421 77.09 56.46 -86.53
N ASP A 422 76.73 56.70 -85.25
CA ASP A 422 76.71 57.95 -84.46
C ASP A 422 76.02 59.28 -84.90
N VAL A 423 75.57 60.05 -83.89
CA VAL A 423 75.63 61.53 -83.72
C VAL A 423 74.53 62.03 -82.76
N SER A 424 75.01 62.58 -81.63
CA SER A 424 74.31 63.35 -80.59
C SER A 424 73.97 64.79 -81.04
N ILE A 425 72.88 65.38 -80.52
CA ILE A 425 72.70 66.81 -80.09
C ILE A 425 71.21 67.10 -79.77
N GLY A 426 70.89 67.53 -78.52
CA GLY A 426 69.56 68.06 -78.14
C GLY A 426 69.26 68.11 -76.62
N LYS A 427 70.03 68.89 -75.84
CA LYS A 427 70.02 68.87 -74.36
C LYS A 427 68.89 69.64 -73.65
N GLU A 428 67.99 70.32 -74.37
CA GLU A 428 66.85 71.02 -73.74
C GLU A 428 65.54 70.20 -73.79
N ASP A 429 65.37 69.33 -74.80
CA ASP A 429 64.25 68.38 -74.87
C ASP A 429 64.40 67.22 -73.89
N GLU A 430 65.63 66.84 -73.52
CA GLU A 430 65.87 65.77 -72.52
C GLU A 430 65.47 66.19 -71.11
N VAL A 431 65.67 67.46 -70.74
CA VAL A 431 65.31 67.96 -69.40
C VAL A 431 63.79 68.04 -69.25
N TYR A 432 63.07 68.50 -70.28
CA TYR A 432 61.60 68.49 -70.27
C TYR A 432 61.01 67.07 -70.34
N ARG A 433 61.64 66.15 -71.08
CA ARG A 433 61.25 64.72 -71.05
C ARG A 433 61.54 64.06 -69.71
N LEU A 434 62.71 64.31 -69.09
CA LEU A 434 63.01 63.79 -67.75
C LEU A 434 62.08 64.37 -66.69
N ALA A 435 61.76 65.66 -66.78
CA ALA A 435 60.81 66.31 -65.87
C ALA A 435 59.40 65.74 -66.04
N GLY A 436 58.95 65.47 -67.27
CA GLY A 436 57.69 64.79 -67.54
C GLY A 436 57.65 63.35 -67.02
N VAL A 437 58.71 62.56 -67.24
CA VAL A 437 58.82 61.21 -66.67
C VAL A 437 58.86 61.26 -65.14
N LEU A 438 59.58 62.22 -64.53
CA LEU A 438 59.60 62.38 -63.09
C LEU A 438 58.21 62.78 -62.56
N GLU A 439 57.52 63.70 -63.21
CA GLU A 439 56.14 64.10 -62.86
C GLU A 439 55.17 62.92 -62.96
N ASP A 440 55.28 62.10 -64.01
CA ASP A 440 54.48 60.90 -64.17
C ASP A 440 54.81 59.86 -63.08
N THR A 441 56.09 59.63 -62.76
CA THR A 441 56.49 58.73 -61.65
C THR A 441 56.05 59.24 -60.27
N VAL A 442 56.00 60.56 -60.09
CA VAL A 442 55.48 61.19 -58.86
C VAL A 442 53.97 61.05 -58.79
N LYS A 443 53.24 61.21 -59.90
CA LYS A 443 51.79 60.96 -59.95
C LYS A 443 51.46 59.49 -59.72
N THR A 444 52.21 58.55 -60.31
CA THR A 444 52.00 57.11 -60.07
C THR A 444 52.28 56.75 -58.62
N SER A 445 53.36 57.28 -58.03
CA SER A 445 53.65 57.03 -56.60
C SER A 445 52.64 57.70 -55.68
N GLN A 446 52.11 58.87 -56.03
CA GLN A 446 51.00 59.50 -55.30
C GLN A 446 49.72 58.66 -55.34
N LEU A 447 49.38 58.09 -56.50
CA LEU A 447 48.23 57.18 -56.63
C LEU A 447 48.43 55.91 -55.81
N GLU A 448 49.64 55.32 -55.85
CA GLU A 448 49.99 54.15 -55.04
C GLU A 448 49.92 54.45 -53.52
N ILE A 449 50.36 55.63 -53.10
CA ILE A 449 50.23 56.08 -51.70
C ILE A 449 48.75 56.18 -51.30
N ILE A 450 47.89 56.73 -52.16
CA ILE A 450 46.44 56.83 -51.90
C ILE A 450 45.81 55.44 -51.83
N GLU A 451 46.19 54.53 -52.75
CA GLU A 451 45.68 53.15 -52.75
C GLU A 451 46.09 52.40 -51.48
N LEU A 452 47.35 52.48 -51.07
CA LEU A 452 47.84 51.90 -49.82
C LEU A 452 47.17 52.53 -48.59
N GLN A 453 46.89 53.83 -48.61
CA GLN A 453 46.12 54.49 -47.54
C GLN A 453 44.70 53.91 -47.44
N HIS A 454 43.99 53.77 -48.55
CA HIS A 454 42.66 53.14 -48.55
C HIS A 454 42.70 51.68 -48.08
N GLN A 455 43.72 50.90 -48.46
CA GLN A 455 43.89 49.52 -47.97
C GLN A 455 44.13 49.49 -46.45
N VAL A 456 44.95 50.39 -45.92
CA VAL A 456 45.18 50.51 -44.47
C VAL A 456 43.90 50.93 -43.74
N GLU A 457 43.12 51.84 -44.30
CA GLU A 457 41.82 52.25 -43.74
C GLU A 457 40.80 51.11 -43.76
N ALA A 458 40.75 50.33 -44.85
CA ALA A 458 39.91 49.13 -44.96
C ALA A 458 40.30 48.09 -43.90
N LEU A 459 41.59 47.77 -43.75
CA LEU A 459 42.09 46.85 -42.73
C LEU A 459 41.82 47.34 -41.30
N ARG A 460 41.89 48.66 -41.05
CA ARG A 460 41.50 49.25 -39.76
C ARG A 460 40.01 49.09 -39.50
N ALA A 461 39.16 49.28 -40.51
CA ALA A 461 37.72 49.06 -40.39
C ALA A 461 37.40 47.59 -40.09
N GLU A 462 38.03 46.65 -40.79
CA GLU A 462 37.91 45.21 -40.54
C GLU A 462 38.37 44.84 -39.12
N CYS A 463 39.51 45.36 -38.66
CA CYS A 463 39.98 45.15 -37.29
C CYS A 463 39.00 45.72 -36.26
N SER A 464 38.38 46.87 -36.55
CA SER A 464 37.37 47.46 -35.66
C SER A 464 36.11 46.59 -35.57
N LEU A 465 35.67 45.98 -36.68
CA LEU A 465 34.55 45.06 -36.73
C LEU A 465 34.83 43.74 -36.01
N LEU A 466 36.02 43.15 -36.22
CA LEU A 466 36.42 41.95 -35.49
C LEU A 466 36.50 42.21 -33.98
N LYS A 467 36.95 43.40 -33.58
CA LYS A 467 36.99 43.81 -32.17
C LYS A 467 35.59 43.95 -31.55
N THR A 468 34.60 44.47 -32.30
CA THR A 468 33.21 44.54 -31.81
C THR A 468 32.58 43.15 -31.72
N GLN A 469 32.84 42.26 -32.68
CA GLN A 469 32.40 40.85 -32.64
C GLN A 469 33.01 40.09 -31.46
N LEU A 470 34.32 40.23 -31.22
CA LEU A 470 34.99 39.64 -30.05
C LEU A 470 34.37 40.17 -28.74
N GLY A 471 34.07 41.46 -28.68
CA GLY A 471 33.40 42.08 -27.52
C GLY A 471 31.97 41.56 -27.31
N ALA A 472 31.24 41.26 -28.39
CA ALA A 472 29.91 40.63 -28.31
C ALA A 472 30.01 39.19 -27.80
N HIS A 473 30.90 38.37 -28.38
CA HIS A 473 31.12 36.99 -27.93
C HIS A 473 31.61 36.92 -26.48
N ALA A 474 32.47 37.83 -26.04
CA ALA A 474 32.89 37.89 -24.64
C ALA A 474 31.73 38.17 -23.67
N LYS A 475 30.75 38.99 -24.08
CA LYS A 475 29.53 39.24 -23.31
C LYS A 475 28.60 38.02 -23.29
N GLU A 476 28.42 37.36 -24.43
CA GLU A 476 27.63 36.12 -24.54
C GLU A 476 28.20 35.01 -23.66
N ILE A 477 29.52 34.77 -23.72
CA ILE A 477 30.21 33.83 -22.84
C ILE A 477 30.04 34.22 -21.37
N GLY A 478 30.10 35.52 -21.07
CA GLY A 478 29.81 36.05 -19.74
C GLY A 478 28.39 35.68 -19.27
N GLN A 479 27.37 35.91 -20.10
CA GLN A 479 25.97 35.58 -19.78
C GLN A 479 25.77 34.07 -19.61
N GLN A 480 26.32 33.25 -20.52
CA GLN A 480 26.26 31.79 -20.40
C GLN A 480 26.90 31.29 -19.11
N LYS A 481 28.05 31.85 -18.72
CA LYS A 481 28.71 31.51 -17.45
C LYS A 481 27.85 31.85 -16.22
N HIS A 482 27.14 32.99 -16.22
CA HIS A 482 26.22 33.32 -15.13
C HIS A 482 25.04 32.35 -15.11
N ARG A 483 24.50 32.00 -16.28
CA ARG A 483 23.39 31.03 -16.35
C ARG A 483 23.79 29.64 -15.87
N ILE A 484 25.01 29.19 -16.18
CA ILE A 484 25.54 27.92 -15.67
C ILE A 484 25.60 27.94 -14.14
N LYS A 485 26.13 29.01 -13.54
CA LYS A 485 26.16 29.15 -12.07
C LYS A 485 24.78 29.12 -11.42
N GLU A 486 23.81 29.82 -11.99
CA GLU A 486 22.43 29.78 -11.51
C GLU A 486 21.84 28.36 -11.57
N LEU A 487 22.20 27.57 -12.58
CA LEU A 487 21.76 26.19 -12.70
C LEU A 487 22.47 25.28 -11.70
N GLU A 488 23.77 25.47 -11.47
CA GLU A 488 24.54 24.76 -10.45
C GLU A 488 23.99 25.01 -9.04
N GLU A 489 23.63 26.26 -8.71
CA GLU A 489 23.01 26.60 -7.42
C GLU A 489 21.61 25.97 -7.27
N LYS A 490 20.82 25.94 -8.34
CA LYS A 490 19.51 25.26 -8.32
C LYS A 490 19.63 23.75 -8.18
N GLU A 491 20.62 23.16 -8.84
CA GLU A 491 20.95 21.73 -8.68
C GLU A 491 21.36 21.44 -7.24
N HIS A 492 22.22 22.27 -6.65
CA HIS A 492 22.63 22.13 -5.25
C HIS A 492 21.43 22.16 -4.30
N LEU A 493 20.56 23.18 -4.42
CA LEU A 493 19.36 23.31 -3.59
C LEU A 493 18.39 22.13 -3.79
N ALA A 494 18.25 21.64 -5.02
CA ALA A 494 17.44 20.46 -5.31
C ALA A 494 18.04 19.20 -4.66
N ASN A 495 19.36 19.04 -4.70
CA ASN A 495 20.04 17.92 -4.05
C ASN A 495 19.86 17.95 -2.52
N GLU A 496 20.03 19.11 -1.87
CA GLU A 496 19.77 19.27 -0.44
C GLU A 496 18.30 18.95 -0.08
N SER A 497 17.35 19.39 -0.94
CA SER A 497 15.94 19.06 -0.76
C SER A 497 15.66 17.56 -0.90
N VAL A 498 16.31 16.87 -1.84
CA VAL A 498 16.16 15.41 -2.03
C VAL A 498 16.78 14.67 -0.84
N GLU A 499 17.94 15.10 -0.36
CA GLU A 499 18.57 14.53 0.84
C GLU A 499 17.67 14.68 2.09
N GLY A 500 17.04 15.84 2.28
CA GLY A 500 16.06 16.05 3.34
C GLY A 500 14.87 15.10 3.23
N LEU A 501 14.29 14.97 2.03
CA LEU A 501 13.18 14.02 1.79
C LEU A 501 13.62 12.56 2.01
N MET A 502 14.86 12.19 1.67
CA MET A 502 15.39 10.85 1.95
C MET A 502 15.50 10.57 3.44
N MET A 503 15.91 11.56 4.26
CA MET A 503 15.95 11.41 5.72
C MET A 503 14.54 11.24 6.30
N ASP A 504 13.57 12.01 5.82
CA ASP A 504 12.17 11.91 6.25
C ASP A 504 11.55 10.56 5.86
N ILE A 505 11.84 10.05 4.65
CA ILE A 505 11.43 8.72 4.20
C ILE A 505 12.01 7.65 5.12
N ALA A 506 13.31 7.70 5.43
CA ALA A 506 13.94 6.74 6.33
C ALA A 506 13.30 6.75 7.74
N ALA A 507 13.03 7.94 8.29
CA ALA A 507 12.35 8.08 9.59
C ALA A 507 10.92 7.51 9.56
N ALA A 508 10.18 7.73 8.48
CA ALA A 508 8.84 7.17 8.29
C ALA A 508 8.88 5.64 8.15
N GLU A 509 9.86 5.09 7.43
CA GLU A 509 10.06 3.64 7.29
C GLU A 509 10.36 2.98 8.65
N GLU A 510 11.20 3.60 9.48
CA GLU A 510 11.47 3.13 10.85
C GLU A 510 10.21 3.17 11.72
N GLU A 511 9.38 4.21 11.58
CA GLU A 511 8.11 4.28 12.29
C GLU A 511 7.14 3.19 11.84
N ILE A 512 6.99 2.99 10.52
CA ILE A 512 6.18 1.89 9.97
C ILE A 512 6.67 0.53 10.50
N ALA A 513 7.98 0.32 10.60
CA ALA A 513 8.55 -0.90 11.18
C ALA A 513 8.18 -1.06 12.67
N ARG A 514 8.22 0.01 13.45
CA ARG A 514 7.78 0.01 14.86
C ARG A 514 6.30 -0.34 15.00
N TRP A 515 5.43 0.27 14.20
CA TRP A 515 3.98 -0.02 14.21
C TRP A 515 3.69 -1.46 13.77
N LYS A 516 4.38 -1.98 12.76
CA LYS A 516 4.26 -3.38 12.33
C LYS A 516 4.64 -4.36 13.44
N LEU A 517 5.77 -4.12 14.11
CA LEU A 517 6.21 -4.98 15.21
C LEU A 517 5.21 -4.96 16.39
N ALA A 518 4.67 -3.79 16.74
CA ALA A 518 3.66 -3.67 17.78
C ALA A 518 2.37 -4.44 17.42
N ALA A 519 1.91 -4.32 16.17
CA ALA A 519 0.73 -5.04 15.68
C ALA A 519 0.95 -6.57 15.68
N GLU A 520 2.15 -7.05 15.31
CA GLU A 520 2.49 -8.47 15.38
C GLU A 520 2.50 -9.00 16.82
N GLN A 521 3.02 -8.21 17.76
CA GLN A 521 3.02 -8.56 19.19
C GLN A 521 1.60 -8.61 19.75
N GLU A 522 0.75 -7.65 19.41
CA GLU A 522 -0.66 -7.64 19.82
C GLU A 522 -1.42 -8.83 19.21
N ALA A 523 -1.19 -9.14 17.93
CA ALA A 523 -1.78 -10.32 17.30
C ALA A 523 -1.28 -11.63 17.94
N ALA A 524 -0.02 -11.70 18.37
CA ALA A 524 0.52 -12.85 19.08
C ALA A 524 -0.10 -12.99 20.48
N ALA A 525 -0.26 -11.89 21.21
CA ALA A 525 -0.96 -11.87 22.51
C ALA A 525 -2.43 -12.29 22.37
N GLY A 526 -3.13 -11.78 21.34
CA GLY A 526 -4.49 -12.19 21.02
C GLY A 526 -4.61 -13.69 20.76
N ARG A 527 -3.70 -14.26 19.95
CA ARG A 527 -3.66 -15.72 19.70
C ARG A 527 -3.41 -16.53 20.98
N ALA A 528 -2.59 -16.05 21.90
CA ALA A 528 -2.34 -16.75 23.16
C ALA A 528 -3.60 -16.80 24.04
N ILE A 529 -4.34 -15.70 24.12
CA ILE A 529 -5.62 -15.62 24.83
C ILE A 529 -6.67 -16.52 24.18
N GLU A 530 -6.76 -16.53 22.84
CA GLU A 530 -7.65 -17.45 22.12
C GLU A 530 -7.34 -18.92 22.44
N GLN A 531 -6.06 -19.29 22.49
CA GLN A 531 -5.66 -20.64 22.88
C GLN A 531 -6.08 -20.97 24.31
N GLU A 532 -5.93 -20.03 25.25
CA GLU A 532 -6.40 -20.21 26.62
C GLU A 532 -7.93 -20.44 26.67
N PHE A 533 -8.72 -19.63 25.95
CA PHE A 533 -10.16 -19.84 25.87
C PHE A 533 -10.54 -21.17 25.21
N VAL A 534 -9.81 -21.61 24.18
CA VAL A 534 -10.02 -22.93 23.58
C VAL A 534 -9.76 -24.04 24.61
N THR A 535 -8.71 -23.93 25.42
CA THR A 535 -8.43 -24.92 26.47
C THR A 535 -9.53 -24.92 27.55
N GLN A 536 -9.98 -23.76 28.01
CA GLN A 536 -11.09 -23.65 28.98
C GLN A 536 -12.41 -24.19 28.42
N LEU A 537 -12.71 -23.93 27.13
CA LEU A 537 -13.90 -24.51 26.48
C LEU A 537 -13.78 -26.02 26.35
N SER A 538 -12.59 -26.56 26.11
CA SER A 538 -12.39 -28.01 26.04
C SER A 538 -12.57 -28.68 27.41
N SER A 539 -12.09 -28.06 28.50
CA SER A 539 -12.29 -28.60 29.85
C SER A 539 -13.76 -28.53 30.27
N LEU A 540 -14.43 -27.40 30.03
CA LEU A 540 -15.87 -27.27 30.32
C LEU A 540 -16.73 -28.24 29.50
N ARG A 541 -16.36 -28.50 28.24
CA ARG A 541 -17.02 -29.53 27.42
C ARG A 541 -16.82 -30.92 28.00
N GLN A 542 -15.63 -31.23 28.50
CA GLN A 542 -15.37 -32.52 29.14
C GLN A 542 -16.19 -32.67 30.42
N GLU A 543 -16.19 -31.65 31.28
CA GLU A 543 -17.01 -31.65 32.52
C GLU A 543 -18.50 -31.80 32.23
N LEU A 544 -18.99 -31.15 31.16
CA LEU A 544 -20.37 -31.31 30.72
C LEU A 544 -20.68 -32.73 30.27
N GLU A 545 -19.75 -33.37 29.54
CA GLU A 545 -19.94 -34.74 29.07
C GLU A 545 -19.88 -35.74 30.23
N ASP A 546 -18.97 -35.56 31.19
CA ASP A 546 -18.90 -36.35 32.42
C ASP A 546 -20.19 -36.22 33.25
N ALA A 547 -20.73 -35.00 33.35
CA ALA A 547 -22.00 -34.75 34.04
C ALA A 547 -23.19 -35.43 33.32
N LYS A 548 -23.25 -35.39 31.99
CA LYS A 548 -24.27 -36.10 31.22
C LYS A 548 -24.17 -37.61 31.44
N GLN A 549 -22.95 -38.16 31.43
CA GLN A 549 -22.72 -39.57 31.68
C GLN A 549 -23.23 -39.95 33.08
N ALA A 550 -22.88 -39.16 34.11
CA ALA A 550 -23.38 -39.36 35.47
C ALA A 550 -24.92 -39.29 35.57
N VAL A 551 -25.56 -38.36 34.85
CA VAL A 551 -27.03 -38.28 34.78
C VAL A 551 -27.61 -39.54 34.13
N SER A 552 -27.05 -40.01 33.02
CA SER A 552 -27.52 -41.23 32.36
C SER A 552 -27.42 -42.47 33.26
N GLU A 553 -26.36 -42.56 34.09
CA GLU A 553 -26.22 -43.61 35.09
C GLU A 553 -27.27 -43.50 36.19
N LEU A 554 -27.56 -42.30 36.69
CA LEU A 554 -28.59 -42.07 37.69
C LEU A 554 -29.99 -42.38 37.14
N GLU A 555 -30.27 -42.03 35.89
CA GLU A 555 -31.51 -42.41 35.21
C GLU A 555 -31.65 -43.93 35.09
N SER A 556 -30.59 -44.65 34.76
CA SER A 556 -30.63 -46.13 34.71
C SER A 556 -30.88 -46.74 36.10
N LYS A 557 -30.27 -46.19 37.16
CA LYS A 557 -30.50 -46.58 38.55
C LYS A 557 -31.93 -46.27 39.00
N LEU A 558 -32.48 -45.13 38.57
CA LEU A 558 -33.87 -44.76 38.82
C LEU A 558 -34.81 -45.78 38.17
N LYS A 559 -34.62 -46.08 36.88
CA LYS A 559 -35.42 -47.08 36.15
C LYS A 559 -35.38 -48.45 36.83
N PHE A 560 -34.21 -48.91 37.27
CA PHE A 560 -34.10 -50.15 38.04
C PHE A 560 -34.87 -50.09 39.38
N LYS A 561 -34.82 -48.95 40.09
CA LYS A 561 -35.61 -48.74 41.31
C LYS A 561 -37.12 -48.71 41.03
N GLU A 562 -37.53 -48.12 39.91
CA GLU A 562 -38.92 -48.12 39.47
C GLU A 562 -39.39 -49.53 39.14
N GLU A 563 -38.63 -50.30 38.36
CA GLU A 563 -38.93 -51.70 38.04
C GLU A 563 -39.00 -52.60 39.28
N THR A 564 -38.06 -52.44 40.21
CA THR A 564 -38.10 -53.19 41.49
C THR A 564 -39.30 -52.78 42.35
N SER A 565 -39.69 -51.51 42.35
CA SER A 565 -40.91 -51.06 43.03
C SER A 565 -42.18 -51.63 42.39
N MET A 566 -42.25 -51.67 41.05
CA MET A 566 -43.37 -52.29 40.33
C MET A 566 -43.46 -53.79 40.62
N ALA A 567 -42.33 -54.49 40.65
CA ALA A 567 -42.27 -55.90 41.02
C ALA A 567 -42.75 -56.13 42.46
N ALA A 568 -42.37 -55.26 43.40
CA ALA A 568 -42.82 -55.33 44.79
C ALA A 568 -44.34 -55.08 44.91
N ILE A 569 -44.90 -54.11 44.17
CA ILE A 569 -46.34 -53.85 44.14
C ILE A 569 -47.07 -55.08 43.57
N ALA A 570 -46.60 -55.64 42.45
CA ALA A 570 -47.19 -56.84 41.85
C ALA A 570 -47.15 -58.05 42.80
N ALA A 571 -46.04 -58.23 43.53
CA ALA A 571 -45.90 -59.26 44.54
C ALA A 571 -46.89 -59.06 45.71
N ARG A 572 -47.07 -57.82 46.17
CA ARG A 572 -48.05 -57.47 47.20
C ARG A 572 -49.48 -57.76 46.74
N ASP A 573 -49.84 -57.38 45.52
CA ASP A 573 -51.15 -57.65 44.94
C ASP A 573 -51.42 -59.16 44.80
N ALA A 574 -50.40 -59.93 44.43
CA ALA A 574 -50.48 -61.40 44.40
C ALA A 574 -50.68 -62.00 45.80
N ALA A 575 -49.96 -61.48 46.80
CA ALA A 575 -50.12 -61.90 48.20
C ALA A 575 -51.51 -61.54 48.75
N GLU A 576 -52.03 -60.34 48.46
CA GLU A 576 -53.39 -59.93 48.84
C GLU A 576 -54.45 -60.83 48.19
N LYS A 577 -54.30 -61.18 46.91
CA LYS A 577 -55.18 -62.14 46.23
C LYS A 577 -55.13 -63.52 46.89
N SER A 578 -53.94 -63.99 47.24
CA SER A 578 -53.77 -65.26 47.97
C SER A 578 -54.43 -65.23 49.36
N LEU A 579 -54.29 -64.12 50.09
CA LEU A 579 -54.92 -63.92 51.40
C LEU A 579 -56.45 -63.93 51.28
N ARG A 580 -57.03 -63.19 50.32
CA ARG A 580 -58.48 -63.21 50.06
C ARG A 580 -58.99 -64.61 49.74
N LEU A 581 -58.23 -65.39 48.96
CA LEU A 581 -58.59 -66.80 48.69
C LEU A 581 -58.54 -67.66 49.96
N ALA A 582 -57.57 -67.44 50.85
CA ALA A 582 -57.50 -68.12 52.14
C ALA A 582 -58.67 -67.74 53.06
N ASP A 583 -59.04 -66.46 53.11
CA ASP A 583 -60.20 -65.96 53.87
C ASP A 583 -61.52 -66.51 53.34
N MET A 584 -61.68 -66.61 52.02
CA MET A 584 -62.85 -67.27 51.41
C MET A 584 -62.91 -68.77 51.77
N ARG A 585 -61.77 -69.47 51.77
CA ARG A 585 -61.70 -70.88 52.19
C ARG A 585 -62.01 -71.03 53.68
N SER A 586 -61.48 -70.15 54.53
CA SER A 586 -61.72 -70.18 55.97
C SER A 586 -63.18 -69.85 56.29
N ALA A 587 -63.81 -68.92 55.57
CA ALA A 587 -65.24 -68.62 55.68
C ALA A 587 -66.09 -69.85 55.34
N ARG A 588 -65.82 -70.53 54.21
CA ARG A 588 -66.51 -71.77 53.85
C ARG A 588 -66.32 -72.90 54.87
N LEU A 589 -65.12 -73.00 55.45
CA LEU A 589 -64.86 -73.97 56.52
C LEU A 589 -65.63 -73.60 57.79
N ARG A 590 -65.75 -72.31 58.14
CA ARG A 590 -66.57 -71.85 59.26
C ARG A 590 -68.05 -72.14 59.02
N GLU A 591 -68.59 -71.85 57.83
CA GLU A 591 -69.96 -72.20 57.45
C GLU A 591 -70.21 -73.72 57.62
N ARG A 592 -69.30 -74.57 57.13
CA ARG A 592 -69.40 -76.02 57.33
C ARG A 592 -69.33 -76.43 58.80
N LEU A 593 -68.51 -75.78 59.61
CA LEU A 593 -68.45 -76.04 61.06
C LEU A 593 -69.74 -75.60 61.75
N GLU A 594 -70.31 -74.46 61.37
CA GLU A 594 -71.61 -73.99 61.85
C GLU A 594 -72.72 -74.96 61.45
N GLU A 595 -72.76 -75.44 60.20
CA GLU A 595 -73.66 -76.50 59.75
C GLU A 595 -73.52 -77.79 60.56
N LEU A 596 -72.29 -78.26 60.79
CA LEU A 596 -72.03 -79.45 61.61
C LEU A 596 -72.41 -79.24 63.08
N THR A 597 -72.20 -78.03 63.62
CA THR A 597 -72.58 -77.67 64.99
C THR A 597 -74.11 -77.60 65.12
N GLN A 598 -74.79 -77.10 64.09
CA GLN A 598 -76.24 -77.09 64.04
C GLN A 598 -76.79 -78.52 63.92
N GLN A 599 -76.20 -79.38 63.10
CA GLN A 599 -76.50 -80.81 63.08
C GLN A 599 -76.26 -81.47 64.44
N LEU A 600 -75.20 -81.09 65.17
CA LEU A 600 -74.93 -81.58 66.52
C LEU A 600 -76.02 -81.14 67.51
N GLY A 601 -76.42 -79.86 67.50
CA GLY A 601 -77.52 -79.36 68.33
C GLY A 601 -78.88 -79.96 67.97
N GLU A 602 -79.14 -80.23 66.70
CA GLU A 602 -80.32 -80.98 66.25
C GLU A 602 -80.24 -82.46 66.69
N SER A 603 -79.06 -83.07 66.68
CA SER A 603 -78.85 -84.43 67.20
C SER A 603 -78.91 -84.51 68.73
N GLU A 604 -78.51 -83.48 69.47
CA GLU A 604 -78.69 -83.40 70.94
C GLU A 604 -80.18 -83.32 71.32
N ASN A 605 -81.00 -82.61 70.54
CA ASN A 605 -82.46 -82.62 70.71
C ASN A 605 -83.09 -83.99 70.41
N VAL A 606 -82.41 -84.87 69.66
CA VAL A 606 -82.83 -86.26 69.40
C VAL A 606 -82.22 -87.24 70.42
N GLU A 607 -81.04 -86.95 70.98
CA GLU A 607 -80.34 -87.75 71.99
C GLU A 607 -80.85 -87.55 73.43
N GLU A 608 -81.62 -86.48 73.74
CA GLU A 608 -82.31 -86.37 75.04
C GLU A 608 -83.35 -87.48 75.30
N SER A 609 -83.69 -88.30 74.29
CA SER A 609 -84.61 -89.42 74.43
C SER A 609 -83.97 -90.81 74.40
N ARG A 610 -82.66 -90.98 74.17
CA ARG A 610 -82.03 -92.31 74.15
C ARG A 610 -80.58 -92.32 74.64
N SER A 611 -80.39 -93.06 75.75
CA SER A 611 -79.17 -93.74 76.21
C SER A 611 -78.04 -92.85 76.75
N GLN A 612 -77.77 -92.78 78.06
CA GLN A 612 -77.30 -93.84 78.97
C GLN A 612 -76.25 -94.79 78.36
N LEU A 613 -75.02 -94.67 78.88
CA LEU A 613 -73.85 -95.57 78.84
C LEU A 613 -72.66 -95.19 77.92
N ARG A 614 -71.53 -95.05 78.63
CA ARG A 614 -70.10 -95.12 78.23
C ARG A 614 -69.40 -93.83 77.83
N GLN A 615 -68.86 -93.20 78.87
CA GLN A 615 -67.55 -92.54 78.84
C GLN A 615 -66.48 -93.42 78.17
N ARG A 616 -65.81 -92.86 77.15
CA ARG A 616 -64.40 -93.16 76.86
C ARG A 616 -63.69 -91.86 76.47
N TYR A 617 -62.77 -91.45 77.36
CA TYR A 617 -61.72 -90.49 77.08
C TYR A 617 -60.92 -90.94 75.86
N ILE A 618 -60.79 -90.08 74.86
CA ILE A 618 -59.78 -90.20 73.81
C ILE A 618 -58.98 -88.90 73.81
N CYS A 619 -57.79 -89.00 74.41
CA CYS A 619 -56.71 -88.06 74.26
C CYS A 619 -56.31 -87.95 72.78
N TRP A 620 -56.25 -86.74 72.22
CA TRP A 620 -55.67 -86.52 70.89
C TRP A 620 -54.25 -85.93 71.01
N PRO A 621 -53.25 -86.47 70.30
CA PRO A 621 -51.84 -86.14 70.50
C PRO A 621 -51.40 -84.94 69.67
N TRP A 622 -50.64 -84.03 70.29
CA TRP A 622 -49.84 -83.02 69.62
C TRP A 622 -48.58 -83.65 69.02
N GLN A 623 -48.54 -83.80 67.71
CA GLN A 623 -47.38 -84.05 66.84
C GLN A 623 -47.99 -83.95 65.42
N TRP A 624 -47.68 -82.99 64.54
CA TRP A 624 -46.41 -82.83 63.82
C TRP A 624 -46.24 -81.35 63.43
N LEU A 625 -45.42 -80.63 64.20
CA LEU A 625 -44.64 -79.51 63.67
C LEU A 625 -43.49 -80.14 62.88
N GLY A 626 -43.61 -80.16 61.55
CA GLY A 626 -42.57 -80.63 60.63
C GLY A 626 -41.43 -79.62 60.50
N LEU A 627 -40.76 -79.31 61.61
CA LEU A 627 -39.46 -78.63 61.62
C LEU A 627 -38.37 -79.70 61.69
N ASN A 628 -37.77 -80.03 60.55
CA ASN A 628 -36.47 -80.69 60.51
C ASN A 628 -35.39 -79.61 60.33
N ILE A 629 -34.62 -79.41 61.38
CA ILE A 629 -33.27 -78.81 61.34
C ILE A 629 -32.31 -79.96 61.67
N VAL A 630 -31.20 -80.09 60.93
CA VAL A 630 -29.81 -80.30 61.44
C VAL A 630 -28.86 -80.82 60.32
N HIS A 631 -27.88 -79.97 59.97
CA HIS A 631 -26.43 -80.17 59.71
C HIS A 631 -25.90 -81.19 58.65
N HIS A 632 -25.21 -80.70 57.59
CA HIS A 632 -23.72 -80.67 57.36
C HIS A 632 -23.12 -82.06 57.05
N GLN A 633 -22.21 -82.34 56.09
CA GLN A 633 -21.13 -81.64 55.37
C GLN A 633 -20.53 -82.73 54.40
N VAL A 634 -20.13 -82.56 53.12
CA VAL A 634 -18.83 -82.10 52.58
C VAL A 634 -18.75 -82.49 51.07
N ALA A 635 -18.16 -81.61 50.26
CA ALA A 635 -17.44 -81.77 48.98
C ALA A 635 -18.17 -82.23 47.69
N THR A 636 -18.44 -81.24 46.83
CA THR A 636 -17.75 -80.98 45.53
C THR A 636 -18.23 -79.60 45.09
N GLN A 637 -17.51 -78.52 45.37
CA GLN A 637 -16.50 -77.91 44.48
C GLN A 637 -16.94 -77.84 43.02
N GLU A 638 -17.75 -76.84 42.70
CA GLU A 638 -17.69 -76.07 41.45
C GLU A 638 -18.16 -74.65 41.81
N SER A 639 -17.19 -73.83 42.21
CA SER A 639 -17.34 -72.38 42.34
C SER A 639 -17.07 -71.76 40.97
N SER A 640 -18.11 -71.21 40.36
CA SER A 640 -18.03 -70.20 39.30
C SER A 640 -19.11 -69.17 39.66
N ASN A 641 -18.82 -68.02 40.29
CA ASN A 641 -18.13 -66.88 39.67
C ASN A 641 -18.50 -66.85 38.18
N GLU A 642 -19.43 -66.02 37.74
CA GLU A 642 -19.08 -64.66 37.34
C GLU A 642 -20.23 -63.68 37.59
N MET A 643 -20.01 -62.90 38.64
CA MET A 643 -20.40 -61.50 38.72
C MET A 643 -19.44 -60.75 37.79
N GLU A 644 -19.83 -60.50 36.54
CA GLU A 644 -19.07 -59.64 35.64
C GLU A 644 -19.27 -58.18 36.09
N LEU A 645 -18.45 -57.78 37.05
CA LEU A 645 -17.99 -56.40 37.20
C LEU A 645 -17.00 -56.16 36.06
N SER A 646 -17.48 -55.63 34.94
CA SER A 646 -16.60 -54.98 33.98
C SER A 646 -16.40 -53.53 34.41
N GLU A 647 -15.25 -53.28 35.04
CA GLU A 647 -14.60 -51.98 35.13
C GLU A 647 -14.47 -51.37 33.72
N PRO A 648 -14.65 -50.05 33.53
CA PRO A 648 -14.01 -49.36 32.44
C PRO A 648 -12.60 -48.96 32.89
N LEU A 649 -11.60 -49.60 32.30
CA LEU A 649 -10.29 -49.00 32.09
C LEU A 649 -10.48 -47.76 31.20
N ILE A 650 -10.13 -46.60 31.75
CA ILE A 650 -9.76 -45.30 31.13
C ILE A 650 -10.44 -44.93 29.82
#